data_AF-A0A970N3U4-F1
#
_entry.id   AF-A0A970N3U4-F1
#
_cell.length_a   1.000
_cell.length_b   1.000
_cell.length_c   1.000
_cell.angle_alpha   90.00
_cell.angle_beta   90.00
_cell.angle_gamma   90.00
#
_symmetry.space_group_name_H-M   'P 1'
#
loop_
_entity.id
_entity.type
_entity.pdbx_description
1 polymer ?
#
loop_
_entity_poly.entity_id
_entity_poly.type
_entity_poly.pdbx_seq_one_letter_code
_entity_poly.pdbx_strand_id
1 'polypeptide(L)'
;MKKKIALILSLISTIVVATAAAISFSYASYVYNTRFETPVDFNTGLLKSYFEGGSGTSGDPYTISTPDHLRSLQKLNILGVFNENTHFQLSNNIATAGMDWSGDDLRPIGSEDYPFYSQFDGNGKRINNLVVNGGQTSDIGMFGYTSMGSSVTDFILSAPTIKVTSENNPDHESNANPMAELFSHPTTGAASLQLTLTRKSGSTSAYFTTNQSTITAGGVTYDIYYKSTNTDRLYYNSSNNRWIVQAPSGAKSGEYFPVQLTARVYGVYENKIISYLLERWHINVTHDNNVNILDAANNINPGHWKTMHAGVDEGMGPHETYVGFFIGHLDGETRHLGLYGGTSKSATNNAKLIVEGRPVSSFTTLIGRSVNDNVKDDSNATFAQRYFNFPEIIGVDENGNPIPPNIAAENFTLPTYPTAHGQIANYMTTTNNRAVNMSKYYGLSDAEAGYIRFYPTLSNGVATYGSLSEPALSYDNKALTGYVYSTKGGILNLGRKNENFTLNNAMWIYMTSESLPGGWRNLFSRTDQRYEGKIKITYVSSGSENNKFQILYNAYDPTATGSWLNYPSKVSEDYWVDLSSKSDDDGPLYYPNDHPIIMKDEFGNPLTNQIVEQEINFNINVSKMGFTGDFHAMIGLGVGRTGTLTNTQDFASSDNRLTKSIFSIDSFSLKILELNLFFTSKEGGLSRQINSVDYISAIPTYSAGTWSNWSRDSGVRVYFDVGSNITSPGTSASYYFYRTASAFLSSSRVYGNSTLSNSAWQLQNTSGFATATIGTM
;
A
#
# COMPACT_ATOMS: atom_id res chain seq x y z
N MET A 1 64.26 -10.77 38.66
CA MET A 1 62.85 -10.33 38.78
C MET A 1 62.56 -9.02 38.04
N LYS A 2 63.24 -7.90 38.35
CA LYS A 2 62.95 -6.57 37.75
C LYS A 2 62.91 -6.53 36.21
N LYS A 3 63.86 -7.19 35.53
CA LYS A 3 63.88 -7.26 34.05
C LYS A 3 62.70 -8.04 33.44
N LYS A 4 62.21 -9.09 34.12
CA LYS A 4 61.03 -9.87 33.66
C LYS A 4 59.74 -9.07 33.84
N ILE A 5 59.62 -8.31 34.93
CA ILE A 5 58.47 -7.45 35.19
C ILE A 5 58.41 -6.29 34.18
N ALA A 6 59.55 -5.67 33.86
CA ALA A 6 59.61 -4.62 32.84
C ALA A 6 59.24 -5.14 31.43
N LEU A 7 59.65 -6.36 31.08
CA LEU A 7 59.29 -6.99 29.81
C LEU A 7 57.79 -7.29 29.75
N ILE A 8 57.19 -7.80 30.83
CA ILE A 8 55.74 -8.07 30.91
C ILE A 8 54.94 -6.77 30.83
N LEU A 9 55.35 -5.72 31.53
CA LEU A 9 54.69 -4.41 31.48
C LEU A 9 54.79 -3.77 30.09
N SER A 10 55.95 -3.90 29.42
CA SER A 10 56.12 -3.47 28.04
C SER A 10 55.16 -4.22 27.12
N LEU A 11 55.10 -5.55 27.21
CA LEU A 11 54.23 -6.40 26.40
C LEU A 11 52.74 -6.06 26.59
N ILE A 12 52.32 -5.85 27.84
CA ILE A 12 50.96 -5.43 28.18
C ILE A 12 50.67 -4.04 27.58
N SER A 13 51.60 -3.09 27.69
CA SER A 13 51.40 -1.76 27.09
C SER A 13 51.28 -1.82 25.56
N THR A 14 52.08 -2.68 24.90
CA THR A 14 52.01 -2.85 23.45
C THR A 14 50.69 -3.48 23.02
N ILE A 15 50.20 -4.47 23.78
CA ILE A 15 48.90 -5.11 23.53
C ILE A 15 47.76 -4.10 23.71
N VAL A 16 47.79 -3.28 24.77
CA VAL A 16 46.78 -2.25 25.04
C VAL A 16 46.77 -1.16 23.95
N VAL A 17 47.95 -0.71 23.50
CA VAL A 17 48.06 0.26 22.42
C VAL A 17 47.60 -0.34 21.08
N ALA A 18 47.93 -1.60 20.81
CA ALA A 18 47.51 -2.30 19.59
C ALA A 18 45.99 -2.55 19.56
N THR A 19 45.37 -2.93 20.68
CA THR A 19 43.91 -3.08 20.77
C THR A 19 43.20 -1.74 20.68
N ALA A 20 43.70 -0.69 21.34
CA ALA A 20 43.14 0.65 21.22
C ALA A 20 43.24 1.19 19.78
N ALA A 21 44.36 0.97 19.10
CA ALA A 21 44.53 1.32 17.69
C ALA A 21 43.59 0.50 16.79
N ALA A 22 43.48 -0.81 16.98
CA ALA A 22 42.57 -1.66 16.21
C ALA A 22 41.10 -1.27 16.40
N ILE A 23 40.67 -0.94 17.63
CA ILE A 23 39.33 -0.42 17.92
C ILE A 23 39.14 0.95 17.24
N SER A 24 40.13 1.83 17.31
CA SER A 24 40.06 3.16 16.69
C SER A 24 40.00 3.09 15.17
N PHE A 25 40.79 2.21 14.52
CA PHE A 25 40.73 1.96 13.09
C PHE A 25 39.42 1.28 12.68
N SER A 26 38.92 0.34 13.48
CA SER A 26 37.63 -0.32 13.22
C SER A 26 36.47 0.66 13.36
N TYR A 27 36.52 1.55 14.35
CA TYR A 27 35.54 2.61 14.55
C TYR A 27 35.64 3.68 13.46
N ALA A 28 36.84 4.10 13.08
CA ALA A 28 37.04 5.04 11.97
C ALA A 28 36.61 4.44 10.63
N SER A 29 36.85 3.14 10.40
CA SER A 29 36.38 2.40 9.22
C SER A 29 34.87 2.22 9.25
N TYR A 30 34.29 1.93 10.42
CA TYR A 30 32.84 1.90 10.62
C TYR A 30 32.24 3.28 10.32
N VAL A 31 32.74 4.37 10.89
CA VAL A 31 32.30 5.75 10.60
C VAL A 31 32.53 6.12 9.13
N TYR A 32 33.63 5.66 8.52
CA TYR A 32 33.96 5.87 7.11
C TYR A 32 33.01 5.12 6.17
N ASN A 33 32.58 3.92 6.52
CA ASN A 33 31.63 3.15 5.73
C ASN A 33 30.19 3.61 5.99
N THR A 34 29.83 3.87 7.25
CA THR A 34 28.49 4.35 7.60
C THR A 34 28.22 5.70 6.95
N ARG A 35 29.17 6.62 6.80
CA ARG A 35 28.95 7.90 6.09
C ARG A 35 28.43 7.76 4.65
N PHE A 36 28.59 6.58 4.06
CA PHE A 36 28.12 6.24 2.72
C PHE A 36 26.85 5.38 2.73
N GLU A 37 26.60 4.58 3.77
CA GLU A 37 25.36 3.77 3.89
C GLU A 37 24.18 4.54 4.52
N THR A 38 24.51 5.40 5.47
CA THR A 38 23.62 6.33 6.17
C THR A 38 24.44 7.59 6.30
N PRO A 39 24.23 8.66 5.52
CA PRO A 39 24.90 9.93 5.70
C PRO A 39 24.50 10.51 7.06
N VAL A 40 25.04 9.96 8.15
CA VAL A 40 24.84 10.39 9.52
C VAL A 40 25.49 11.76 9.59
N ASP A 41 24.64 12.78 9.70
CA ASP A 41 24.91 14.05 10.36
C ASP A 41 26.06 14.93 9.84
N PHE A 42 26.58 14.76 8.63
CA PHE A 42 27.54 15.72 8.05
C PHE A 42 26.92 16.86 7.23
N ASN A 43 25.59 16.86 7.04
CA ASN A 43 24.90 17.79 6.13
C ASN A 43 23.79 18.62 6.78
N THR A 44 23.35 18.33 8.01
CA THR A 44 22.13 18.94 8.60
C THR A 44 22.23 20.46 8.76
N GLY A 45 23.42 20.99 9.08
CA GLY A 45 23.64 22.43 9.21
C GLY A 45 23.57 23.21 7.89
N LEU A 46 23.99 22.60 6.77
CA LEU A 46 23.99 23.24 5.45
C LEU A 46 22.69 22.97 4.67
N LEU A 47 22.15 21.76 4.70
CA LEU A 47 20.93 21.40 3.98
C LEU A 47 19.70 22.09 4.55
N LYS A 48 19.62 22.29 5.87
CA LYS A 48 18.54 23.06 6.50
C LYS A 48 18.36 24.45 5.88
N SER A 49 19.44 25.09 5.43
CA SER A 49 19.37 26.44 4.83
C SER A 49 18.65 26.50 3.47
N TYR A 50 18.45 25.36 2.81
CA TYR A 50 17.71 25.23 1.56
C TYR A 50 16.19 25.03 1.79
N PHE A 51 15.78 24.89 3.05
CA PHE A 51 14.42 24.64 3.49
C PHE A 51 14.02 25.62 4.59
N GLU A 52 12.78 25.57 5.05
CA GLU A 52 12.34 26.42 6.18
C GLU A 52 12.97 25.95 7.50
N GLY A 53 13.22 24.64 7.61
CA GLY A 53 13.73 24.00 8.81
C GLY A 53 13.81 22.49 8.64
N GLY A 54 13.98 21.80 9.77
CA GLY A 54 14.14 20.36 9.82
C GLY A 54 15.57 19.86 9.67
N SER A 55 15.77 18.60 10.07
CA SER A 55 16.99 17.82 9.89
C SER A 55 16.81 16.71 8.83
N GLY A 56 15.59 16.51 8.34
CA GLY A 56 15.25 15.46 7.38
C GLY A 56 15.01 14.10 8.01
N THR A 57 14.89 14.02 9.34
CA THR A 57 14.52 12.79 10.05
C THR A 57 13.00 12.64 10.13
N SER A 58 12.48 11.45 10.44
CA SER A 58 11.03 11.24 10.57
C SER A 58 10.38 12.12 11.63
N GLY A 59 11.07 12.39 12.74
CA GLY A 59 10.59 13.27 13.82
C GLY A 59 10.83 14.77 13.58
N ASP A 60 11.66 15.13 12.60
CA ASP A 60 12.03 16.50 12.27
C ASP A 60 12.31 16.63 10.75
N PRO A 61 11.27 16.51 9.91
CA PRO A 61 11.39 16.47 8.45
C PRO A 61 11.80 17.84 7.88
N TYR A 62 12.48 17.83 6.72
CA TYR A 62 12.76 19.07 6.00
C TYR A 62 11.46 19.76 5.59
N THR A 63 11.30 20.99 6.03
CA THR A 63 10.03 21.72 5.91
C THR A 63 9.98 22.57 4.65
N ILE A 64 8.94 22.39 3.84
CA ILE A 64 8.74 23.07 2.56
C ILE A 64 7.50 23.98 2.65
N SER A 65 7.70 25.27 2.44
CA SER A 65 6.65 26.31 2.50
C SER A 65 6.61 27.23 1.29
N THR A 66 7.63 27.21 0.44
CA THR A 66 7.77 28.13 -0.69
C THR A 66 8.16 27.39 -1.97
N PRO A 67 7.90 27.98 -3.15
CA PRO A 67 8.41 27.46 -4.42
C PRO A 67 9.93 27.22 -4.45
N ASP A 68 10.71 28.07 -3.77
CA ASP A 68 12.17 27.93 -3.72
C ASP A 68 12.63 26.73 -2.88
N HIS A 69 11.92 26.39 -1.80
CA HIS A 69 12.17 25.16 -1.05
C HIS A 69 11.86 23.91 -1.90
N LEU A 70 10.77 23.96 -2.68
CA LEU A 70 10.43 22.87 -3.61
C LEU A 70 11.49 22.73 -4.71
N ARG A 71 11.97 23.83 -5.28
CA ARG A 71 13.08 23.83 -6.25
C ARG A 71 14.37 23.33 -5.63
N SER A 72 14.61 23.64 -4.35
CA SER A 72 15.78 23.13 -3.63
C SER A 72 15.72 21.62 -3.45
N LEU A 73 14.56 21.06 -3.08
CA LEU A 73 14.34 19.61 -3.07
C LEU A 73 14.69 19.00 -4.43
N GLN A 74 14.16 19.57 -5.52
CA GLN A 74 14.44 19.09 -6.87
C GLN A 74 15.94 19.09 -7.21
N LYS A 75 16.63 20.22 -7.02
CA LYS A 75 18.07 20.35 -7.32
C LYS A 75 18.95 19.45 -6.46
N LEU A 76 18.63 19.35 -5.17
CA LEU A 76 19.38 18.53 -4.23
C LEU A 76 19.14 17.03 -4.48
N ASN A 77 17.94 16.64 -4.93
CA ASN A 77 17.66 15.27 -5.34
C ASN A 77 18.50 14.86 -6.56
N ILE A 78 18.65 15.74 -7.56
CA ILE A 78 19.54 15.48 -8.71
C ILE A 78 20.99 15.30 -8.26
N LEU A 79 21.43 16.06 -7.27
CA LEU A 79 22.76 15.87 -6.67
C LEU A 79 22.90 14.58 -5.86
N GLY A 80 21.81 13.82 -5.67
CA GLY A 80 21.80 12.56 -4.95
C GLY A 80 22.18 12.69 -3.48
N VAL A 81 21.80 13.80 -2.85
CA VAL A 81 22.13 14.07 -1.44
C VAL A 81 21.18 13.39 -0.45
N PHE A 82 20.02 12.95 -0.91
CA PHE A 82 18.97 12.34 -0.10
C PHE A 82 18.92 10.82 -0.27
N ASN A 83 18.33 10.14 0.72
CA ASN A 83 18.18 8.68 0.74
C ASN A 83 16.77 8.29 1.26
N GLU A 84 16.55 6.99 1.43
CA GLU A 84 15.24 6.46 1.85
C GLU A 84 14.78 6.86 3.26
N ASN A 85 15.71 7.25 4.13
CA ASN A 85 15.41 7.72 5.49
C ASN A 85 15.24 9.23 5.58
N THR A 86 15.37 9.95 4.46
CA THR A 86 15.13 11.40 4.43
C THR A 86 13.64 11.68 4.36
N HIS A 87 13.16 12.61 5.18
CA HIS A 87 11.75 12.98 5.27
C HIS A 87 11.55 14.46 4.93
N PHE A 88 10.52 14.74 4.13
CA PHE A 88 10.07 16.07 3.75
C PHE A 88 8.62 16.25 4.15
N GLN A 89 8.27 17.46 4.58
CA GLN A 89 6.88 17.80 4.88
C GLN A 89 6.52 19.19 4.37
N LEU A 90 5.32 19.35 3.79
CA LEU A 90 4.78 20.69 3.51
C LEU A 90 4.25 21.34 4.80
N SER A 91 4.72 22.53 5.14
CA SER A 91 4.15 23.33 6.24
C SER A 91 3.01 24.24 5.78
N ASN A 92 3.04 24.66 4.51
CA ASN A 92 2.11 25.62 3.93
C ASN A 92 1.64 25.20 2.53
N ASN A 93 0.51 25.78 2.10
CA ASN A 93 0.15 25.72 0.68
C ASN A 93 1.21 26.49 -0.12
N ILE A 94 1.73 25.88 -1.19
CA ILE A 94 2.66 26.53 -2.10
C ILE A 94 1.87 27.39 -3.08
N ALA A 95 2.11 28.69 -3.02
CA ALA A 95 1.47 29.67 -3.89
C ALA A 95 2.04 29.62 -5.32
N THR A 96 1.30 30.19 -6.27
CA THR A 96 1.76 30.35 -7.66
C THR A 96 2.83 31.42 -7.80
N ALA A 97 2.79 32.46 -6.96
CA ALA A 97 3.82 33.49 -6.93
C ALA A 97 5.16 32.85 -6.53
N GLY A 98 6.19 33.01 -7.37
CA GLY A 98 7.50 32.39 -7.18
C GLY A 98 7.70 31.05 -7.90
N MET A 99 6.69 30.55 -8.64
CA MET A 99 6.83 29.42 -9.57
C MET A 99 7.35 29.83 -10.96
N ASP A 100 7.72 31.10 -11.13
CA ASP A 100 8.39 31.65 -12.33
C ASP A 100 9.85 31.91 -11.95
N TRP A 101 10.71 30.95 -12.27
CA TRP A 101 12.09 30.98 -11.86
C TRP A 101 12.95 31.72 -12.89
N SER A 102 13.71 32.74 -12.46
CA SER A 102 14.72 33.34 -13.32
C SER A 102 15.82 32.31 -13.62
N GLY A 103 15.87 31.78 -14.85
CA GLY A 103 16.81 30.73 -15.27
C GLY A 103 16.07 29.48 -15.76
N ASP A 104 16.50 28.29 -15.32
CA ASP A 104 15.91 27.02 -15.77
C ASP A 104 14.56 26.72 -15.08
N ASP A 105 13.61 26.19 -15.88
CA ASP A 105 12.32 25.66 -15.42
C ASP A 105 12.49 24.57 -14.33
N LEU A 106 11.46 24.36 -13.51
CA LEU A 106 11.42 23.21 -12.59
C LEU A 106 11.29 21.91 -13.39
N ARG A 107 12.25 21.02 -13.17
CA ARG A 107 12.25 19.66 -13.71
C ARG A 107 11.54 18.68 -12.78
N PRO A 108 11.20 17.46 -13.23
CA PRO A 108 10.69 16.44 -12.36
C PRO A 108 11.60 16.20 -11.15
N ILE A 109 11.01 15.96 -9.98
CA ILE A 109 11.75 15.52 -8.79
C ILE A 109 12.08 14.05 -8.99
N GLY A 110 13.36 13.79 -9.23
CA GLY A 110 13.90 12.47 -9.47
C GLY A 110 13.72 11.98 -10.91
N SER A 111 14.66 11.15 -11.32
CA SER A 111 14.78 10.57 -12.67
C SER A 111 15.21 9.11 -12.58
N GLU A 112 15.30 8.42 -13.71
CA GLU A 112 15.85 7.06 -13.74
C GLU A 112 17.28 6.98 -13.15
N ASP A 113 18.09 8.01 -13.40
CA ASP A 113 19.47 8.13 -12.89
C ASP A 113 19.53 8.59 -11.42
N TYR A 114 18.60 9.45 -11.00
CA TYR A 114 18.55 10.01 -9.63
C TYR A 114 17.15 9.90 -9.06
N PRO A 115 16.66 8.68 -8.81
CA PRO A 115 15.27 8.51 -8.43
C PRO A 115 15.00 9.09 -7.04
N PHE A 116 13.76 9.50 -6.81
CA PHE A 116 13.35 9.95 -5.48
C PHE A 116 13.22 8.73 -4.55
N TYR A 117 14.12 8.63 -3.57
CA TYR A 117 14.15 7.55 -2.57
C TYR A 117 13.39 7.88 -1.28
N SER A 118 13.15 9.16 -1.03
CA SER A 118 12.79 9.71 0.28
C SER A 118 11.29 9.59 0.61
N GLN A 119 10.92 10.09 1.80
CA GLN A 119 9.54 10.16 2.27
C GLN A 119 9.04 11.61 2.12
N PHE A 120 7.96 11.83 1.37
CA PHE A 120 7.34 13.13 1.17
C PHE A 120 5.91 13.12 1.72
N ASP A 121 5.68 13.87 2.80
CA ASP A 121 4.37 14.09 3.38
C ASP A 121 3.84 15.48 3.00
N GLY A 122 2.76 15.48 2.23
CA GLY A 122 2.06 16.66 1.81
C GLY A 122 1.33 17.39 2.93
N ASN A 123 1.09 16.76 4.08
CA ASN A 123 0.44 17.30 5.26
C ASN A 123 -0.85 18.08 4.93
N GLY A 124 -1.60 17.56 3.97
CA GLY A 124 -2.86 18.12 3.52
C GLY A 124 -2.77 19.40 2.70
N LYS A 125 -1.56 19.82 2.30
CA LYS A 125 -1.33 21.11 1.64
C LYS A 125 -1.54 21.01 0.13
N ARG A 126 -1.65 22.18 -0.48
CA ARG A 126 -1.84 22.38 -1.91
C ARG A 126 -0.61 22.96 -2.54
N ILE A 127 -0.32 22.53 -3.77
CA ILE A 127 0.65 23.18 -4.66
C ILE A 127 -0.14 23.72 -5.86
N ASN A 128 -0.10 25.05 -6.04
CA ASN A 128 -0.96 25.74 -7.00
C ASN A 128 -0.21 26.16 -8.26
N ASN A 129 -0.75 25.82 -9.43
CA ASN A 129 -0.22 26.15 -10.76
C ASN A 129 1.25 25.74 -10.92
N LEU A 130 1.60 24.55 -10.42
CA LEU A 130 2.91 23.95 -10.64
C LEU A 130 3.16 23.81 -12.15
N VAL A 131 4.31 24.26 -12.63
CA VAL A 131 4.76 24.02 -14.00
C VAL A 131 6.00 23.14 -13.94
N VAL A 132 5.91 21.95 -14.52
CA VAL A 132 7.06 21.03 -14.65
C VAL A 132 7.45 20.93 -16.11
N ASN A 133 8.73 21.15 -16.39
CA ASN A 133 9.35 20.90 -17.68
C ASN A 133 10.04 19.54 -17.63
N GLY A 134 9.46 18.56 -18.31
CA GLY A 134 9.97 17.20 -18.42
C GLY A 134 11.12 17.03 -19.40
N GLY A 135 11.76 18.10 -19.87
CA GLY A 135 12.98 18.03 -20.68
C GLY A 135 14.01 17.11 -20.04
N GLN A 136 14.72 16.32 -20.87
CA GLN A 136 15.92 15.57 -20.48
C GLN A 136 15.70 14.39 -19.53
N THR A 137 14.46 13.92 -19.38
CA THR A 137 14.15 12.69 -18.65
C THR A 137 13.03 11.89 -19.34
N SER A 138 13.06 10.58 -19.18
CA SER A 138 12.00 9.67 -19.64
C SER A 138 10.84 9.59 -18.64
N ASP A 139 11.01 10.04 -17.39
CA ASP A 139 9.97 9.94 -16.37
C ASP A 139 9.48 11.33 -15.96
N ILE A 140 8.22 11.63 -16.26
CA ILE A 140 7.73 13.00 -16.22
C ILE A 140 6.47 13.12 -15.37
N GLY A 141 6.58 13.91 -14.30
CA GLY A 141 5.52 14.36 -13.42
C GLY A 141 6.08 15.37 -12.42
N MET A 142 5.33 15.76 -11.38
CA MET A 142 5.94 16.49 -10.25
C MET A 142 7.15 15.71 -9.71
N PHE A 143 6.96 14.41 -9.52
CA PHE A 143 8.05 13.45 -9.39
C PHE A 143 8.23 12.76 -10.74
N GLY A 144 9.47 12.63 -11.21
CA GLY A 144 9.73 11.88 -12.42
C GLY A 144 9.64 10.41 -12.09
N TYR A 145 10.65 9.91 -11.39
CA TYR A 145 10.72 8.52 -10.94
C TYR A 145 10.78 8.45 -9.40
N THR A 146 9.95 7.59 -8.81
CA THR A 146 9.97 7.27 -7.37
C THR A 146 10.35 5.80 -7.17
N SER A 147 11.37 5.53 -6.36
CA SER A 147 11.95 4.18 -6.22
C SER A 147 11.22 3.31 -5.20
N MET A 148 11.42 1.99 -5.26
CA MET A 148 11.02 1.08 -4.18
C MET A 148 11.54 1.56 -2.82
N GLY A 149 10.63 1.70 -1.85
CA GLY A 149 10.94 2.18 -0.49
C GLY A 149 10.71 3.69 -0.27
N SER A 150 10.46 4.46 -1.33
CA SER A 150 9.99 5.84 -1.21
C SER A 150 8.50 5.90 -0.91
N SER A 151 8.03 7.02 -0.35
CA SER A 151 6.61 7.30 -0.13
C SER A 151 6.28 8.74 -0.48
N VAL A 152 5.17 8.95 -1.17
CA VAL A 152 4.67 10.28 -1.57
C VAL A 152 3.19 10.38 -1.20
N THR A 153 2.84 11.18 -0.19
CA THR A 153 1.48 11.15 0.36
C THR A 153 0.88 12.53 0.64
N ASP A 154 -0.46 12.57 0.76
CA ASP A 154 -1.22 13.60 1.48
C ASP A 154 -1.12 15.05 0.95
N PHE A 155 -1.12 15.27 -0.38
CA PHE A 155 -1.22 16.63 -0.95
C PHE A 155 -2.15 16.73 -2.18
N ILE A 156 -2.40 17.97 -2.58
CA ILE A 156 -3.21 18.32 -3.74
C ILE A 156 -2.38 19.10 -4.75
N LEU A 157 -2.46 18.72 -6.03
CA LEU A 157 -2.05 19.57 -7.14
C LEU A 157 -3.26 20.33 -7.66
N SER A 158 -3.20 21.67 -7.63
CA SER A 158 -4.25 22.53 -8.16
C SER A 158 -3.79 23.18 -9.46
N ALA A 159 -4.47 22.86 -10.57
CA ALA A 159 -4.18 23.34 -11.92
C ALA A 159 -2.69 23.19 -12.35
N PRO A 160 -2.03 22.03 -12.15
CA PRO A 160 -0.65 21.84 -12.61
C PRO A 160 -0.57 21.81 -14.14
N THR A 161 0.61 22.13 -14.67
CA THR A 161 0.99 21.97 -16.08
C THR A 161 2.25 21.12 -16.17
N ILE A 162 2.15 19.96 -16.79
CA ILE A 162 3.31 19.11 -17.11
C ILE A 162 3.59 19.27 -18.60
N LYS A 163 4.81 19.71 -18.93
CA LYS A 163 5.27 19.90 -20.31
C LYS A 163 6.26 18.81 -20.66
N VAL A 164 6.00 18.11 -21.74
CA VAL A 164 6.93 17.19 -22.40
C VAL A 164 7.46 17.93 -23.62
N THR A 165 8.76 18.23 -23.64
CA THR A 165 9.44 18.97 -24.71
C THR A 165 10.15 18.04 -25.70
N SER A 166 10.59 18.53 -26.86
CA SER A 166 11.42 17.73 -27.79
C SER A 166 12.81 17.41 -27.23
N GLU A 167 13.21 18.10 -26.16
CA GLU A 167 14.52 17.91 -25.54
C GLU A 167 14.53 16.62 -24.73
N ASN A 168 15.13 15.58 -25.31
CA ASN A 168 15.48 14.34 -24.62
C ASN A 168 17.00 14.13 -24.71
N ASN A 169 17.74 15.04 -24.08
CA ASN A 169 19.19 14.90 -23.96
C ASN A 169 19.55 14.46 -22.53
N PRO A 170 19.67 13.16 -22.25
CA PRO A 170 20.15 12.68 -20.95
C PRO A 170 21.53 13.26 -20.61
N ASP A 171 22.35 13.61 -21.61
CA ASP A 171 23.66 14.23 -21.41
C ASP A 171 23.60 15.68 -20.89
N HIS A 172 22.44 16.36 -20.86
CA HIS A 172 22.37 17.73 -20.33
C HIS A 172 22.14 17.75 -18.80
N GLU A 173 21.55 16.70 -18.20
CA GLU A 173 21.65 16.47 -16.75
C GLU A 173 23.09 16.18 -16.33
N SER A 174 23.90 15.61 -17.24
CA SER A 174 25.33 15.37 -17.02
C SER A 174 26.13 16.66 -16.74
N ASN A 175 25.70 17.82 -17.26
CA ASN A 175 26.37 19.09 -16.95
C ASN A 175 26.16 19.57 -15.50
N ALA A 176 25.11 19.07 -14.81
CA ALA A 176 24.86 19.32 -13.39
C ALA A 176 25.42 18.22 -12.48
N ASN A 177 25.75 17.06 -13.05
CA ASN A 177 26.31 15.89 -12.37
C ASN A 177 27.84 16.05 -12.21
N PRO A 178 28.38 16.21 -10.98
CA PRO A 178 29.82 16.29 -10.75
C PRO A 178 30.60 15.01 -11.13
N MET A 179 29.89 13.92 -11.41
CA MET A 179 30.38 12.60 -11.81
C MET A 179 29.93 12.18 -13.21
N ALA A 180 29.57 13.14 -14.08
CA ALA A 180 29.08 12.91 -15.45
C ALA A 180 29.91 11.92 -16.28
N GLU A 181 31.23 11.95 -16.12
CA GLU A 181 32.14 11.07 -16.86
C GLU A 181 31.96 9.58 -16.55
N LEU A 182 31.30 9.22 -15.44
CA LEU A 182 30.93 7.83 -15.16
C LEU A 182 29.83 7.33 -16.10
N PHE A 183 29.07 8.24 -16.71
CA PHE A 183 27.90 7.95 -17.55
C PHE A 183 28.13 8.25 -19.04
N SER A 184 29.24 8.92 -19.38
CA SER A 184 29.47 9.52 -20.70
C SER A 184 29.79 8.52 -21.83
N HIS A 185 29.65 7.21 -21.62
CA HIS A 185 30.03 6.21 -22.62
C HIS A 185 29.08 5.01 -22.63
N PRO A 186 28.52 4.63 -23.80
CA PRO A 186 27.51 3.55 -23.89
C PRO A 186 28.03 2.13 -23.60
N THR A 187 29.34 1.95 -23.41
CA THR A 187 29.97 0.63 -23.24
C THR A 187 31.05 0.60 -22.15
N THR A 188 31.41 1.75 -21.58
CA THR A 188 32.39 1.87 -20.49
C THR A 188 31.74 2.61 -19.32
N GLY A 189 32.45 2.79 -18.20
CA GLY A 189 31.86 3.41 -17.03
C GLY A 189 30.65 2.62 -16.50
N ALA A 190 29.58 3.31 -16.14
CA ALA A 190 28.35 2.76 -15.55
C ALA A 190 27.72 1.65 -16.42
N ALA A 191 27.68 1.85 -17.74
CA ALA A 191 27.13 0.89 -18.70
C ALA A 191 27.87 -0.47 -18.68
N SER A 192 29.15 -0.49 -18.28
CA SER A 192 29.97 -1.70 -18.23
C SER A 192 29.68 -2.62 -17.02
N LEU A 193 28.89 -2.16 -16.05
CA LEU A 193 28.50 -2.97 -14.90
C LEU A 193 27.61 -4.12 -15.36
N GLN A 194 27.88 -5.32 -14.84
CA GLN A 194 27.16 -6.54 -15.19
C GLN A 194 26.87 -7.37 -13.95
N LEU A 195 25.74 -8.06 -13.99
CA LEU A 195 25.31 -8.98 -12.96
C LEU A 195 25.23 -10.39 -13.56
N THR A 196 26.15 -11.26 -13.16
CA THR A 196 26.17 -12.64 -13.69
C THR A 196 25.28 -13.52 -12.85
N LEU A 197 24.14 -13.94 -13.39
CA LEU A 197 23.30 -14.97 -12.79
C LEU A 197 24.00 -16.33 -12.87
N THR A 198 24.20 -16.97 -11.72
CA THR A 198 24.54 -18.39 -11.64
C THR A 198 23.36 -19.15 -11.06
N ARG A 199 22.73 -19.99 -11.89
CA ARG A 199 21.74 -20.97 -11.44
C ARG A 199 22.43 -22.15 -10.79
N LYS A 200 21.64 -22.85 -9.97
CA LYS A 200 22.14 -23.95 -9.18
C LYS A 200 22.01 -25.31 -9.88
N SER A 201 22.91 -26.22 -9.54
CA SER A 201 22.79 -27.67 -9.75
C SER A 201 22.50 -28.36 -8.41
N GLY A 202 21.25 -28.80 -8.13
CA GLY A 202 20.80 -29.38 -6.82
C GLY A 202 19.95 -28.43 -5.92
N SER A 203 20.04 -28.52 -4.57
CA SER A 203 19.15 -27.84 -3.58
C SER A 203 19.66 -26.54 -2.86
N THR A 204 20.07 -25.49 -3.55
CA THR A 204 20.60 -24.20 -2.99
C THR A 204 20.17 -23.11 -3.95
N SER A 205 19.97 -21.91 -3.41
CA SER A 205 19.43 -20.79 -4.17
C SER A 205 20.33 -20.34 -5.32
N ALA A 206 19.72 -19.74 -6.35
CA ALA A 206 20.45 -18.99 -7.36
C ALA A 206 21.17 -17.80 -6.71
N TYR A 207 22.22 -17.34 -7.37
CA TYR A 207 22.95 -16.18 -6.89
C TYR A 207 23.54 -15.39 -8.05
N PHE A 208 23.90 -14.16 -7.73
CA PHE A 208 24.54 -13.25 -8.65
C PHE A 208 25.93 -12.88 -8.15
N THR A 209 26.83 -12.63 -9.10
CA THR A 209 28.14 -12.01 -8.85
C THR A 209 28.27 -10.75 -9.69
N THR A 210 28.79 -9.69 -9.08
CA THR A 210 29.08 -8.44 -9.77
C THR A 210 30.43 -8.56 -10.48
N ASN A 211 30.56 -7.95 -11.67
CA ASN A 211 31.82 -8.00 -12.43
C ASN A 211 32.86 -6.98 -11.95
N GLN A 212 32.44 -5.95 -11.21
CA GLN A 212 33.27 -4.85 -10.74
C GLN A 212 32.94 -4.53 -9.28
N SER A 213 33.94 -4.09 -8.52
CA SER A 213 33.78 -3.50 -7.19
C SER A 213 34.26 -2.05 -7.12
N THR A 214 34.88 -1.57 -8.20
CA THR A 214 35.36 -0.20 -8.37
C THR A 214 35.13 0.23 -9.81
N ILE A 215 35.05 1.54 -10.03
CA ILE A 215 34.88 2.15 -11.35
C ILE A 215 35.80 3.38 -11.45
N THR A 216 36.37 3.64 -12.62
CA THR A 216 37.27 4.80 -12.83
C THR A 216 36.76 5.70 -13.93
N ALA A 217 36.68 7.00 -13.64
CA ALA A 217 36.41 8.07 -14.61
C ALA A 217 37.16 9.34 -14.19
N GLY A 218 37.60 10.16 -15.15
CA GLY A 218 38.35 11.39 -14.87
C GLY A 218 39.66 11.20 -14.12
N GLY A 219 40.24 9.99 -14.16
CA GLY A 219 41.42 9.64 -13.37
C GLY A 219 41.15 9.39 -11.88
N VAL A 220 39.88 9.37 -11.46
CA VAL A 220 39.45 9.06 -10.09
C VAL A 220 38.81 7.68 -10.06
N THR A 221 39.22 6.84 -9.12
CA THR A 221 38.61 5.52 -8.87
C THR A 221 37.64 5.62 -7.69
N TYR A 222 36.41 5.14 -7.90
CA TYR A 222 35.35 5.09 -6.92
C TYR A 222 35.05 3.64 -6.54
N ASP A 223 34.76 3.40 -5.26
CA ASP A 223 34.18 2.13 -4.81
C ASP A 223 32.70 2.05 -5.22
N ILE A 224 32.28 0.89 -5.71
CA ILE A 224 30.88 0.64 -6.06
C ILE A 224 30.19 0.03 -4.84
N TYR A 225 29.14 0.70 -4.39
CA TYR A 225 28.28 0.22 -3.32
C TYR A 225 27.03 -0.44 -3.90
N TYR A 226 26.88 -1.73 -3.62
CA TYR A 226 25.72 -2.52 -4.05
C TYR A 226 24.71 -2.62 -2.91
N LYS A 227 23.44 -2.27 -3.20
CA LYS A 227 22.35 -2.28 -2.21
C LYS A 227 21.12 -2.97 -2.75
N SER A 228 20.60 -3.93 -1.97
CA SER A 228 19.31 -4.58 -2.22
C SER A 228 18.17 -3.76 -1.63
N THR A 229 17.03 -3.67 -2.32
CA THR A 229 15.81 -3.07 -1.78
C THR A 229 15.12 -3.95 -0.75
N ASN A 230 15.42 -5.25 -0.72
CA ASN A 230 14.91 -6.18 0.27
C ASN A 230 15.93 -7.30 0.55
N THR A 231 16.56 -7.25 1.72
CA THR A 231 17.56 -8.25 2.14
C THR A 231 16.97 -9.62 2.41
N ASP A 232 15.67 -9.73 2.70
CA ASP A 232 15.01 -11.03 2.87
C ASP A 232 14.78 -11.73 1.52
N ARG A 233 14.92 -11.00 0.40
CA ARG A 233 14.75 -11.49 -0.97
C ARG A 233 16.05 -11.62 -1.74
N LEU A 234 16.99 -10.73 -1.47
CA LEU A 234 18.31 -10.73 -2.06
C LEU A 234 19.32 -10.22 -1.03
N TYR A 235 20.08 -11.12 -0.42
CA TYR A 235 21.09 -10.78 0.58
C TYR A 235 22.50 -10.98 0.05
N TYR A 236 23.43 -10.17 0.53
CA TYR A 236 24.84 -10.31 0.23
C TYR A 236 25.53 -11.28 1.21
N ASN A 237 26.22 -12.27 0.68
CA ASN A 237 27.08 -13.17 1.43
C ASN A 237 28.55 -12.79 1.19
N SER A 238 29.16 -12.17 2.21
CA SER A 238 30.54 -11.69 2.15
C SER A 238 31.59 -12.81 2.13
N SER A 239 31.26 -14.02 2.59
CA SER A 239 32.22 -15.14 2.62
C SER A 239 32.59 -15.67 1.23
N ASN A 240 31.71 -15.45 0.25
CA ASN A 240 31.88 -15.96 -1.11
C ASN A 240 31.58 -14.90 -2.19
N ASN A 241 31.38 -13.64 -1.80
CA ASN A 241 31.10 -12.50 -2.68
C ASN A 241 29.89 -12.74 -3.62
N ARG A 242 28.75 -13.15 -3.03
CA ARG A 242 27.52 -13.49 -3.78
C ARG A 242 26.31 -12.77 -3.25
N TRP A 243 25.45 -12.34 -4.17
CA TRP A 243 24.09 -11.90 -3.88
C TRP A 243 23.14 -13.09 -4.07
N ILE A 244 22.61 -13.62 -2.98
CA ILE A 244 21.83 -14.86 -2.97
C ILE A 244 20.35 -14.51 -2.95
N VAL A 245 19.57 -15.08 -3.88
CA VAL A 245 18.12 -14.89 -3.87
C VAL A 245 17.45 -15.80 -2.83
N GLN A 246 16.37 -15.33 -2.25
CA GLN A 246 15.60 -16.06 -1.26
C GLN A 246 14.12 -15.75 -1.46
N ALA A 247 13.36 -16.74 -1.91
CA ALA A 247 11.91 -16.66 -1.95
C ALA A 247 11.36 -16.58 -0.51
N PRO A 248 10.22 -15.91 -0.29
CA PRO A 248 9.49 -15.99 0.96
C PRO A 248 9.20 -17.43 1.36
N SER A 249 9.04 -17.65 2.68
CA SER A 249 8.44 -18.87 3.19
C SER A 249 7.08 -19.08 2.53
N GLY A 250 6.84 -20.29 2.01
CA GLY A 250 5.55 -20.66 1.40
C GLY A 250 5.33 -20.21 -0.05
N ALA A 251 6.34 -19.66 -0.71
CA ALA A 251 6.24 -19.25 -2.11
C ALA A 251 5.83 -20.42 -3.04
N LYS A 252 4.96 -20.15 -4.02
CA LYS A 252 4.37 -21.14 -4.93
C LYS A 252 4.77 -21.00 -6.39
N SER A 253 4.67 -22.11 -7.12
CA SER A 253 4.92 -22.14 -8.57
C SER A 253 4.09 -21.10 -9.32
N GLY A 254 4.76 -20.24 -10.09
CA GLY A 254 4.16 -19.12 -10.82
C GLY A 254 4.26 -17.77 -10.11
N GLU A 255 4.66 -17.72 -8.84
CA GLU A 255 4.88 -16.46 -8.11
C GLU A 255 6.27 -15.87 -8.41
N TYR A 256 6.30 -14.53 -8.54
CA TYR A 256 7.50 -13.73 -8.71
C TYR A 256 7.58 -12.69 -7.59
N PHE A 257 8.74 -12.58 -6.96
CA PHE A 257 9.00 -11.61 -5.90
C PHE A 257 10.03 -10.60 -6.40
N PRO A 258 9.58 -9.40 -6.83
CA PRO A 258 10.49 -8.39 -7.34
C PRO A 258 11.38 -7.85 -6.21
N VAL A 259 12.66 -7.74 -6.50
CA VAL A 259 13.67 -7.08 -5.68
C VAL A 259 14.62 -6.34 -6.62
N GLN A 260 15.12 -5.19 -6.20
CA GLN A 260 16.09 -4.43 -6.99
C GLN A 260 17.45 -4.49 -6.32
N LEU A 261 18.48 -4.71 -7.14
CA LEU A 261 19.87 -4.48 -6.76
C LEU A 261 20.34 -3.20 -7.43
N THR A 262 20.96 -2.31 -6.66
CA THR A 262 21.42 -1.01 -7.15
C THR A 262 22.92 -0.90 -6.96
N ALA A 263 23.65 -0.43 -7.98
CA ALA A 263 25.05 -0.06 -7.89
C ALA A 263 25.16 1.46 -7.77
N ARG A 264 25.84 1.94 -6.73
CA ARG A 264 26.03 3.36 -6.47
C ARG A 264 27.48 3.72 -6.29
N VAL A 265 27.80 4.98 -6.52
CA VAL A 265 29.03 5.62 -6.07
C VAL A 265 28.70 6.78 -5.16
N TYR A 266 29.66 7.10 -4.30
CA TYR A 266 29.58 8.24 -3.42
C TYR A 266 30.79 9.14 -3.63
N GLY A 267 30.60 10.44 -3.46
CA GLY A 267 31.68 11.41 -3.47
C GLY A 267 31.35 12.64 -2.66
N VAL A 268 32.30 13.57 -2.63
CA VAL A 268 32.14 14.86 -1.95
C VAL A 268 32.17 15.96 -3.00
N TYR A 269 31.12 16.79 -3.01
CA TYR A 269 31.01 17.94 -3.90
C TYR A 269 30.46 19.14 -3.13
N GLU A 270 31.16 20.28 -3.16
CA GLU A 270 30.80 21.50 -2.41
C GLU A 270 30.41 21.23 -0.94
N ASN A 271 31.22 20.45 -0.23
CA ASN A 271 31.00 20.02 1.16
C ASN A 271 29.73 19.19 1.39
N LYS A 272 29.16 18.59 0.35
CA LYS A 272 28.01 17.68 0.42
C LYS A 272 28.47 16.29 0.03
N ILE A 273 27.99 15.26 0.74
CA ILE A 273 28.06 13.89 0.23
C ILE A 273 27.00 13.76 -0.85
N ILE A 274 27.43 13.36 -2.03
CA ILE A 274 26.60 13.12 -3.20
C ILE A 274 26.64 11.62 -3.53
N SER A 275 25.55 11.09 -4.07
CA SER A 275 25.46 9.69 -4.47
C SER A 275 24.81 9.56 -5.83
N TYR A 276 25.37 8.72 -6.69
CA TYR A 276 24.91 8.56 -8.07
C TYR A 276 24.63 7.08 -8.31
N LEU A 277 23.46 6.78 -8.88
CA LEU A 277 23.09 5.42 -9.29
C LEU A 277 23.78 5.12 -10.62
N LEU A 278 24.66 4.13 -10.64
CA LEU A 278 25.35 3.70 -11.86
C LEU A 278 24.52 2.71 -12.67
N GLU A 279 23.87 1.79 -11.98
CA GLU A 279 23.03 0.77 -12.61
C GLU A 279 22.04 0.24 -11.60
N ARG A 280 20.92 -0.28 -12.10
CA ARG A 280 19.91 -0.95 -11.32
C ARG A 280 19.43 -2.19 -12.05
N TRP A 281 19.44 -3.30 -11.34
CA TRP A 281 18.88 -4.56 -11.80
C TRP A 281 17.54 -4.79 -11.12
N HIS A 282 16.51 -5.05 -11.91
CA HIS A 282 15.28 -5.65 -11.41
C HIS A 282 15.46 -7.17 -11.42
N ILE A 283 15.08 -7.84 -10.33
CA ILE A 283 15.20 -9.29 -10.15
C ILE A 283 13.87 -9.84 -9.64
N ASN A 284 13.25 -10.69 -10.44
CA ASN A 284 12.09 -11.49 -10.08
C ASN A 284 12.55 -12.82 -9.49
N VAL A 285 12.60 -12.88 -8.17
CA VAL A 285 12.88 -14.13 -7.45
C VAL A 285 11.70 -15.07 -7.65
N THR A 286 11.96 -16.28 -8.12
CA THR A 286 10.94 -17.33 -8.24
C THR A 286 10.80 -18.08 -6.93
N HIS A 287 9.65 -18.71 -6.75
CA HIS A 287 9.32 -19.47 -5.54
C HIS A 287 10.32 -20.54 -5.09
N ASP A 288 11.10 -21.10 -6.01
CA ASP A 288 12.10 -22.14 -5.76
C ASP A 288 13.49 -21.56 -5.40
N ASN A 289 13.54 -20.29 -4.97
CA ASN A 289 14.77 -19.54 -4.71
C ASN A 289 15.66 -19.44 -5.96
N ASN A 290 15.04 -19.17 -7.11
CA ASN A 290 15.71 -19.11 -8.39
C ASN A 290 15.36 -17.80 -9.10
N VAL A 291 15.83 -17.68 -10.34
CA VAL A 291 15.47 -16.60 -11.27
C VAL A 291 15.31 -17.23 -12.64
N ASN A 292 14.28 -16.82 -13.38
CA ASN A 292 14.05 -17.31 -14.73
C ASN A 292 15.23 -16.97 -15.65
N ILE A 293 15.57 -17.90 -16.55
CA ILE A 293 16.43 -17.64 -17.71
C ILE A 293 15.51 -17.61 -18.92
N LEU A 294 15.88 -16.78 -19.91
CA LEU A 294 15.24 -16.74 -21.20
C LEU A 294 15.09 -18.16 -21.78
N ASP A 295 13.84 -18.56 -22.03
CA ASP A 295 13.48 -19.76 -22.79
C ASP A 295 12.39 -19.38 -23.79
N ALA A 296 12.84 -19.01 -24.99
CA ALA A 296 11.96 -18.58 -26.07
C ALA A 296 11.01 -19.69 -26.57
N ALA A 297 11.37 -20.97 -26.37
CA ALA A 297 10.53 -22.08 -26.80
C ALA A 297 9.28 -22.23 -25.92
N ASN A 298 9.39 -21.83 -24.64
CA ASN A 298 8.30 -21.89 -23.66
C ASN A 298 7.74 -20.50 -23.30
N ASN A 299 8.11 -19.45 -24.04
CA ASN A 299 7.71 -18.06 -23.79
C ASN A 299 8.05 -17.56 -22.37
N ILE A 300 9.22 -17.97 -21.85
CA ILE A 300 9.72 -17.54 -20.54
C ILE A 300 10.77 -16.44 -20.76
N ASN A 301 10.50 -15.25 -20.21
CA ASN A 301 11.45 -14.14 -20.21
C ASN A 301 12.48 -14.30 -19.06
N PRO A 302 13.69 -13.73 -19.19
CA PRO A 302 14.64 -13.71 -18.09
C PRO A 302 14.03 -12.97 -16.89
N GLY A 303 14.19 -13.54 -15.70
CA GLY A 303 13.68 -12.97 -14.45
C GLY A 303 14.60 -11.90 -13.86
N HIS A 304 15.57 -11.40 -14.62
CA HIS A 304 16.38 -10.25 -14.22
C HIS A 304 16.82 -9.47 -15.45
N TRP A 305 16.94 -8.16 -15.30
CA TRP A 305 17.36 -7.26 -16.37
C TRP A 305 17.91 -5.97 -15.79
N LYS A 306 18.72 -5.26 -16.59
CA LYS A 306 19.11 -3.89 -16.29
C LYS A 306 17.94 -2.96 -16.55
N THR A 307 17.83 -1.90 -15.76
CA THR A 307 16.79 -0.89 -15.97
C THR A 307 17.35 0.34 -16.69
N MET A 308 18.57 0.77 -16.35
CA MET A 308 19.14 2.01 -16.90
C MET A 308 19.87 1.79 -18.23
N HIS A 309 20.78 0.81 -18.29
CA HIS A 309 21.61 0.54 -19.48
C HIS A 309 21.27 -0.82 -20.10
N ALA A 310 19.97 -1.09 -20.31
CA ALA A 310 19.50 -2.35 -20.89
C ALA A 310 20.01 -2.56 -22.33
N GLY A 311 20.52 -3.75 -22.63
CA GLY A 311 20.92 -4.13 -24.00
C GLY A 311 19.72 -4.40 -24.92
N VAL A 312 19.91 -4.25 -26.23
CA VAL A 312 18.87 -4.48 -27.25
C VAL A 312 18.32 -5.92 -27.23
N ASP A 313 19.13 -6.88 -26.77
CA ASP A 313 18.82 -8.31 -26.72
C ASP A 313 18.20 -8.78 -25.38
N GLU A 314 18.05 -7.89 -24.37
CA GLU A 314 17.41 -8.24 -23.08
C GLU A 314 15.86 -8.34 -23.17
N GLY A 315 15.28 -8.27 -24.37
CA GLY A 315 13.87 -8.63 -24.64
C GLY A 315 12.80 -7.70 -24.06
N MET A 316 13.19 -6.66 -23.33
CA MET A 316 12.29 -5.70 -22.67
C MET A 316 12.48 -4.23 -23.07
N GLY A 317 13.35 -3.94 -24.05
CA GLY A 317 13.52 -2.61 -24.65
C GLY A 317 13.98 -1.52 -23.67
N PRO A 318 14.40 -0.34 -24.17
CA PRO A 318 14.64 0.81 -23.32
C PRO A 318 13.34 1.26 -22.65
N HIS A 319 13.45 1.68 -21.39
CA HIS A 319 12.41 2.36 -20.63
C HIS A 319 11.70 3.44 -21.50
N GLU A 320 10.37 3.37 -21.64
CA GLU A 320 9.58 4.32 -22.45
C GLU A 320 9.42 5.67 -21.72
N THR A 321 9.12 6.75 -22.43
CA THR A 321 8.84 8.02 -21.75
C THR A 321 7.45 7.99 -21.08
N TYR A 322 7.40 7.89 -19.75
CA TYR A 322 6.17 7.85 -18.96
C TYR A 322 5.76 9.21 -18.41
N VAL A 323 4.47 9.54 -18.50
CA VAL A 323 3.94 10.87 -18.13
C VAL A 323 2.74 10.76 -17.19
N GLY A 324 2.79 11.46 -16.07
CA GLY A 324 1.67 11.65 -15.15
C GLY A 324 1.68 13.04 -14.50
N PHE A 325 0.58 13.46 -13.86
CA PHE A 325 0.55 14.72 -13.12
C PHE A 325 1.41 14.69 -11.86
N PHE A 326 1.25 13.64 -11.06
CA PHE A 326 1.97 13.49 -9.81
C PHE A 326 3.31 12.81 -10.05
N ILE A 327 3.29 11.66 -10.73
CA ILE A 327 4.45 10.78 -10.85
C ILE A 327 4.53 10.26 -12.28
N GLY A 328 5.71 10.32 -12.90
CA GLY A 328 5.99 9.70 -14.19
C GLY A 328 6.06 8.17 -14.08
N HIS A 329 6.87 7.66 -13.14
CA HIS A 329 7.07 6.24 -12.87
C HIS A 329 7.14 5.95 -11.37
N LEU A 330 6.30 5.04 -10.92
CA LEU A 330 6.09 4.70 -9.51
C LEU A 330 6.50 3.26 -9.19
N ASP A 331 7.67 3.12 -8.57
CA ASP A 331 8.09 1.90 -7.87
C ASP A 331 7.91 1.99 -6.35
N GLY A 332 7.71 3.22 -5.85
CA GLY A 332 7.45 3.53 -4.44
C GLY A 332 6.00 3.34 -3.98
N GLU A 333 5.67 3.95 -2.85
CA GLU A 333 4.31 4.03 -2.31
C GLU A 333 3.72 5.42 -2.53
N THR A 334 2.40 5.48 -2.73
CA THR A 334 1.68 6.75 -2.78
C THR A 334 0.29 6.64 -2.17
N ARG A 335 -0.17 7.72 -1.54
CA ARG A 335 -1.50 7.77 -0.91
C ARG A 335 -2.07 9.18 -0.82
N HIS A 336 -3.39 9.34 -0.99
CA HIS A 336 -4.12 10.61 -0.82
C HIS A 336 -3.57 11.77 -1.67
N LEU A 337 -3.48 11.57 -2.99
CA LEU A 337 -3.05 12.62 -3.92
C LEU A 337 -4.24 13.14 -4.73
N GLY A 338 -4.57 14.43 -4.58
CA GLY A 338 -5.78 15.01 -5.18
C GLY A 338 -5.48 15.95 -6.35
N LEU A 339 -5.92 15.64 -7.56
CA LEU A 339 -5.77 16.55 -8.70
C LEU A 339 -7.01 17.45 -8.82
N TYR A 340 -6.87 18.72 -8.45
CA TYR A 340 -7.89 19.74 -8.65
C TYR A 340 -7.64 20.49 -9.95
N GLY A 341 -8.27 20.06 -11.04
CA GLY A 341 -8.20 20.71 -12.34
C GLY A 341 -9.31 21.74 -12.60
N GLY A 342 -9.89 22.35 -11.55
CA GLY A 342 -11.07 23.20 -11.69
C GLY A 342 -12.37 22.43 -11.95
N THR A 343 -13.45 23.15 -12.26
CA THR A 343 -14.83 22.61 -12.33
C THR A 343 -15.53 22.89 -13.66
N SER A 344 -14.82 23.41 -14.67
CA SER A 344 -15.40 23.74 -15.97
C SER A 344 -14.42 23.47 -17.11
N LYS A 345 -14.92 23.38 -18.33
CA LYS A 345 -14.11 23.27 -19.55
C LYS A 345 -13.39 24.60 -19.81
N SER A 346 -12.25 24.83 -19.15
CA SER A 346 -11.43 26.04 -19.29
C SER A 346 -9.99 25.67 -19.67
N ALA A 347 -9.44 26.34 -20.68
CA ALA A 347 -8.03 26.17 -21.05
C ALA A 347 -7.06 26.81 -20.04
N THR A 348 -7.55 27.67 -19.16
CA THR A 348 -6.69 28.46 -18.25
C THR A 348 -6.50 27.77 -16.90
N ASN A 349 -7.60 27.30 -16.29
CA ASN A 349 -7.63 26.87 -14.87
C ASN A 349 -7.60 25.35 -14.67
N ASN A 350 -7.45 24.59 -15.76
CA ASN A 350 -7.46 23.14 -15.70
C ASN A 350 -6.05 22.56 -15.56
N ALA A 351 -5.97 21.32 -15.08
CA ALA A 351 -4.72 20.57 -15.08
C ALA A 351 -4.35 20.21 -16.53
N LYS A 352 -3.08 20.37 -16.92
CA LYS A 352 -2.62 20.26 -18.32
C LYS A 352 -1.47 19.29 -18.46
N LEU A 353 -1.56 18.42 -19.46
CA LEU A 353 -0.42 17.69 -20.00
C LEU A 353 -0.20 18.20 -21.42
N ILE A 354 0.99 18.71 -21.71
CA ILE A 354 1.34 19.25 -23.02
C ILE A 354 2.49 18.42 -23.56
N VAL A 355 2.29 17.79 -24.71
CA VAL A 355 3.27 16.92 -25.35
C VAL A 355 3.69 17.52 -26.67
N GLU A 356 4.99 17.80 -26.78
CA GLU A 356 5.62 18.38 -27.96
C GLU A 356 6.93 17.64 -28.22
N GLY A 357 7.07 17.06 -29.41
CA GLY A 357 8.40 16.69 -29.92
C GLY A 357 9.05 15.40 -29.39
N ARG A 358 8.38 14.57 -28.58
CA ARG A 358 8.85 13.20 -28.29
C ARG A 358 7.70 12.21 -28.01
N PRO A 359 7.89 10.91 -28.32
CA PRO A 359 6.89 9.89 -28.02
C PRO A 359 6.73 9.70 -26.52
N VAL A 360 5.51 9.45 -26.05
CA VAL A 360 5.20 9.25 -24.64
C VAL A 360 4.04 8.30 -24.42
N SER A 361 4.05 7.64 -23.27
CA SER A 361 3.00 6.76 -22.78
C SER A 361 2.51 7.22 -21.41
N SER A 362 1.22 7.05 -21.13
CA SER A 362 0.64 7.26 -19.80
C SER A 362 -0.41 6.20 -19.58
N PHE A 363 -0.23 5.31 -18.59
CA PHE A 363 -1.19 4.28 -18.18
C PHE A 363 -2.30 4.86 -17.30
N THR A 364 -1.98 5.87 -16.49
CA THR A 364 -2.96 6.79 -15.94
C THR A 364 -2.44 8.22 -16.02
N THR A 365 -3.27 9.18 -16.39
CA THR A 365 -2.81 10.58 -16.47
C THR A 365 -2.46 11.18 -15.09
N LEU A 366 -2.83 10.54 -13.97
CA LEU A 366 -2.36 10.89 -12.63
C LEU A 366 -0.96 10.35 -12.33
N ILE A 367 -0.72 9.09 -12.68
CA ILE A 367 0.51 8.31 -12.48
C ILE A 367 0.86 7.62 -13.80
N GLY A 368 1.97 8.04 -14.43
CA GLY A 368 2.33 7.63 -15.78
C GLY A 368 2.51 6.13 -15.92
N ARG A 369 3.38 5.54 -15.08
CA ARG A 369 3.59 4.11 -14.91
C ARG A 369 3.67 3.73 -13.43
N SER A 370 3.26 2.51 -13.10
CA SER A 370 3.49 1.83 -11.82
C SER A 370 3.91 0.38 -12.06
N VAL A 371 4.54 -0.27 -11.09
CA VAL A 371 4.96 -1.69 -11.17
C VAL A 371 3.83 -2.65 -11.60
N ASN A 372 2.56 -2.28 -11.44
CA ASN A 372 1.42 -3.17 -11.67
C ASN A 372 0.67 -2.96 -13.00
N ASP A 373 1.16 -2.11 -13.91
CA ASP A 373 0.44 -1.79 -15.16
C ASP A 373 1.02 -2.43 -16.43
N ASN A 374 2.17 -3.10 -16.32
CA ASN A 374 2.80 -3.82 -17.41
C ASN A 374 2.58 -5.32 -17.25
N VAL A 375 2.03 -5.98 -18.28
CA VAL A 375 1.83 -7.44 -18.34
C VAL A 375 3.13 -8.26 -18.25
N LYS A 376 4.28 -7.60 -18.42
CA LYS A 376 5.62 -8.17 -18.22
C LYS A 376 6.17 -7.91 -16.81
N ASP A 377 5.51 -7.05 -16.04
CA ASP A 377 5.77 -6.68 -14.65
C ASP A 377 4.74 -7.35 -13.73
N ASP A 378 4.29 -8.55 -14.12
CA ASP A 378 3.20 -9.34 -13.54
C ASP A 378 3.54 -9.82 -12.11
N SER A 379 3.69 -8.88 -11.16
CA SER A 379 3.49 -9.16 -9.74
C SER A 379 2.00 -9.25 -9.48
N ASN A 380 1.44 -10.42 -9.78
CA ASN A 380 0.05 -10.84 -9.55
C ASN A 380 -0.40 -10.54 -8.12
N ALA A 381 -1.06 -9.41 -7.94
CA ALA A 381 -1.38 -8.96 -6.62
C ALA A 381 -2.87 -8.67 -6.45
N THR A 382 -3.53 -9.63 -5.80
CA THR A 382 -4.94 -9.60 -5.46
C THR A 382 -5.12 -9.00 -4.06
N PHE A 383 -5.78 -7.84 -3.96
CA PHE A 383 -6.22 -7.28 -2.68
C PHE A 383 -7.58 -6.59 -2.82
N ALA A 384 -8.24 -6.36 -1.69
CA ALA A 384 -9.50 -5.66 -1.62
C ALA A 384 -9.59 -4.82 -0.34
N GLN A 385 -10.14 -3.62 -0.46
CA GLN A 385 -10.27 -2.67 0.65
C GLN A 385 -11.66 -2.06 0.72
N ARG A 386 -12.14 -1.76 1.93
CA ARG A 386 -13.38 -1.04 2.18
C ARG A 386 -13.25 -0.18 3.44
N TYR A 387 -13.41 1.13 3.27
CA TYR A 387 -13.39 2.11 4.36
C TYR A 387 -14.81 2.55 4.75
N PHE A 388 -15.00 2.79 6.04
CA PHE A 388 -16.21 3.30 6.67
C PHE A 388 -15.85 4.44 7.60
N ASN A 389 -16.46 5.59 7.38
CA ASN A 389 -16.49 6.70 8.32
C ASN A 389 -17.90 6.78 8.88
N PHE A 390 -18.14 6.24 10.08
CA PHE A 390 -19.50 6.16 10.64
C PHE A 390 -20.10 7.53 10.99
N PRO A 391 -19.32 8.54 11.47
CA PRO A 391 -19.81 9.90 11.59
C PRO A 391 -20.39 10.46 10.28
N GLU A 392 -19.68 10.28 9.16
CA GLU A 392 -20.14 10.73 7.84
C GLU A 392 -21.34 9.93 7.33
N ILE A 393 -21.30 8.60 7.50
CA ILE A 393 -22.34 7.69 6.99
C ILE A 393 -23.65 7.87 7.75
N ILE A 394 -23.60 8.00 9.07
CA ILE A 394 -24.78 8.16 9.92
C ILE A 394 -25.28 9.61 9.82
N GLY A 395 -24.36 10.57 9.80
CA GLY A 395 -24.67 12.00 9.81
C GLY A 395 -25.27 12.50 11.11
N VAL A 396 -25.39 13.83 11.23
CA VAL A 396 -26.06 14.49 12.35
C VAL A 396 -27.12 15.48 11.83
N ASP A 397 -28.19 15.67 12.61
CA ASP A 397 -29.22 16.67 12.34
C ASP A 397 -28.72 18.11 12.63
N GLU A 398 -29.58 19.09 12.39
CA GLU A 398 -29.29 20.52 12.61
C GLU A 398 -28.92 20.87 14.06
N ASN A 399 -29.20 19.98 15.02
CA ASN A 399 -28.90 20.13 16.44
C ASN A 399 -27.69 19.28 16.87
N GLY A 400 -26.99 18.63 15.92
CA GLY A 400 -25.83 17.78 16.19
C GLY A 400 -26.18 16.39 16.73
N ASN A 401 -27.45 15.96 16.69
CA ASN A 401 -27.83 14.61 17.10
C ASN A 401 -27.65 13.63 15.93
N PRO A 402 -27.25 12.37 16.15
CA PRO A 402 -27.20 11.37 15.09
C PRO A 402 -28.53 11.28 14.35
N ILE A 403 -28.50 11.34 13.02
CA ILE A 403 -29.73 11.23 12.22
C ILE A 403 -30.39 9.90 12.56
N PRO A 404 -31.70 9.88 12.89
CA PRO A 404 -32.37 8.66 13.25
C PRO A 404 -32.32 7.69 12.07
N PRO A 405 -32.05 6.40 12.34
CA PRO A 405 -31.98 5.42 11.28
C PRO A 405 -33.29 5.31 10.51
N ASN A 406 -33.22 5.33 9.18
CA ASN A 406 -34.37 5.05 8.30
C ASN A 406 -34.67 3.54 8.19
N ILE A 407 -34.47 2.82 9.30
CA ILE A 407 -34.76 1.38 9.44
C ILE A 407 -35.48 1.18 10.78
N ALA A 408 -36.39 0.21 10.83
CA ALA A 408 -37.21 -0.01 12.02
C ALA A 408 -36.37 -0.23 13.29
N ALA A 409 -36.78 0.38 14.41
CA ALA A 409 -36.07 0.35 15.69
C ALA A 409 -35.77 -1.08 16.20
N GLU A 410 -36.60 -2.04 15.83
CA GLU A 410 -36.40 -3.46 16.16
C GLU A 410 -35.14 -4.06 15.53
N ASN A 411 -34.64 -3.53 14.41
CA ASN A 411 -33.42 -4.01 13.75
C ASN A 411 -32.16 -3.82 14.61
N PHE A 412 -32.22 -2.89 15.57
CA PHE A 412 -31.12 -2.60 16.51
C PHE A 412 -31.08 -3.56 17.71
N THR A 413 -32.15 -4.31 17.93
CA THR A 413 -32.27 -5.22 19.06
C THR A 413 -31.99 -6.66 18.64
N LEU A 414 -31.29 -7.42 19.49
CA LEU A 414 -31.19 -8.86 19.27
C LEU A 414 -32.58 -9.49 19.31
N PRO A 415 -32.90 -10.40 18.37
CA PRO A 415 -34.12 -11.17 18.47
C PRO A 415 -34.12 -11.96 19.78
N THR A 416 -35.30 -12.12 20.38
CA THR A 416 -35.45 -12.94 21.57
C THR A 416 -34.93 -14.34 21.26
N TYR A 417 -34.00 -14.81 22.10
CA TYR A 417 -33.44 -16.13 21.95
C TYR A 417 -34.57 -17.17 22.00
N PRO A 418 -34.61 -18.16 21.09
CA PRO A 418 -35.68 -19.14 21.08
C PRO A 418 -35.74 -19.87 22.42
N THR A 419 -36.95 -20.19 22.89
CA THR A 419 -37.20 -21.02 24.06
C THR A 419 -37.75 -22.39 23.68
N ALA A 420 -38.15 -22.58 22.41
CA ALA A 420 -38.66 -23.81 21.86
C ALA A 420 -38.17 -24.01 20.42
N HIS A 421 -38.13 -25.29 20.01
CA HIS A 421 -37.58 -25.70 18.71
C HIS A 421 -38.24 -25.00 17.50
N GLY A 422 -39.56 -24.87 17.48
CA GLY A 422 -40.30 -24.23 16.37
C GLY A 422 -39.97 -22.74 16.15
N GLN A 423 -39.25 -22.10 17.08
CA GLN A 423 -38.87 -20.70 16.98
C GLN A 423 -37.50 -20.48 16.32
N ILE A 424 -36.69 -21.54 16.16
CA ILE A 424 -35.29 -21.42 15.73
C ILE A 424 -35.18 -20.89 14.29
N ALA A 425 -35.97 -21.41 13.36
CA ALA A 425 -35.96 -20.95 11.96
C ALA A 425 -36.32 -19.45 11.85
N ASN A 426 -37.31 -19.01 12.62
CA ASN A 426 -37.70 -17.60 12.69
C ASN A 426 -36.59 -16.74 13.32
N TYR A 427 -35.96 -17.22 14.39
CA TYR A 427 -34.82 -16.56 15.03
C TYR A 427 -33.67 -16.35 14.03
N MET A 428 -33.22 -17.40 13.33
CA MET A 428 -32.12 -17.30 12.35
C MET A 428 -32.44 -16.33 11.22
N THR A 429 -33.65 -16.43 10.66
CA THR A 429 -34.11 -15.56 9.56
C THR A 429 -34.19 -14.10 10.00
N THR A 430 -34.78 -13.85 11.18
CA THR A 430 -34.90 -12.50 11.74
C THR A 430 -33.53 -11.90 12.02
N THR A 431 -32.62 -12.69 12.59
CA THR A 431 -31.25 -12.26 12.91
C THR A 431 -30.51 -11.84 11.64
N ASN A 432 -30.56 -12.67 10.59
CA ASN A 432 -29.96 -12.35 9.29
C ASN A 432 -30.55 -11.09 8.66
N ASN A 433 -31.87 -10.97 8.59
CA ASN A 433 -32.54 -9.83 7.95
C ASN A 433 -32.23 -8.51 8.67
N ARG A 434 -32.19 -8.52 10.00
CA ARG A 434 -31.80 -7.36 10.80
C ARG A 434 -30.34 -6.96 10.52
N ALA A 435 -29.41 -7.91 10.51
CA ALA A 435 -28.01 -7.66 10.15
C ALA A 435 -27.88 -7.05 8.75
N VAL A 436 -28.61 -7.57 7.76
CA VAL A 436 -28.64 -7.02 6.39
C VAL A 436 -29.07 -5.56 6.38
N ASN A 437 -30.21 -5.26 7.00
CA ASN A 437 -30.77 -3.89 7.04
C ASN A 437 -29.84 -2.92 7.76
N MET A 438 -29.27 -3.36 8.89
CA MET A 438 -28.27 -2.61 9.65
C MET A 438 -27.04 -2.30 8.81
N SER A 439 -26.54 -3.28 8.06
CA SER A 439 -25.33 -3.09 7.26
C SER A 439 -25.55 -2.08 6.13
N LYS A 440 -26.73 -2.10 5.50
CA LYS A 440 -27.10 -1.10 4.48
C LYS A 440 -27.22 0.30 5.06
N TYR A 441 -27.79 0.41 6.26
CA TYR A 441 -27.82 1.67 6.99
C TYR A 441 -26.41 2.23 7.23
N TYR A 442 -25.43 1.36 7.51
CA TYR A 442 -24.02 1.73 7.61
C TYR A 442 -23.27 1.79 6.28
N GLY A 443 -23.97 2.15 5.19
CA GLY A 443 -23.33 2.52 3.93
C GLY A 443 -22.91 1.36 3.04
N LEU A 444 -23.40 0.13 3.29
CA LEU A 444 -23.24 -0.97 2.34
C LEU A 444 -24.31 -0.98 1.25
N SER A 445 -23.90 -1.24 0.02
CA SER A 445 -24.83 -1.58 -1.07
C SER A 445 -25.51 -2.93 -0.84
N ASP A 446 -26.56 -3.24 -1.60
CA ASP A 446 -27.23 -4.56 -1.55
C ASP A 446 -26.26 -5.72 -1.81
N ALA A 447 -25.35 -5.53 -2.76
CA ALA A 447 -24.31 -6.51 -3.10
C ALA A 447 -23.29 -6.66 -1.97
N GLU A 448 -22.76 -5.54 -1.45
CA GLU A 448 -21.79 -5.55 -0.35
C GLU A 448 -22.34 -6.12 0.93
N ALA A 449 -23.58 -5.74 1.25
CA ALA A 449 -24.27 -6.25 2.40
C ALA A 449 -24.24 -7.77 2.32
N GLY A 450 -24.49 -8.37 1.14
CA GLY A 450 -24.20 -9.78 0.83
C GLY A 450 -23.15 -10.36 1.76
N TYR A 451 -21.89 -9.99 1.52
CA TYR A 451 -20.69 -10.62 2.06
C TYR A 451 -19.96 -9.86 3.17
N ILE A 452 -20.34 -8.62 3.46
CA ILE A 452 -19.91 -7.88 4.65
C ILE A 452 -21.16 -7.51 5.42
N ARG A 453 -21.17 -7.84 6.71
CA ARG A 453 -22.30 -7.56 7.58
C ARG A 453 -21.83 -6.89 8.85
N PHE A 454 -22.64 -5.96 9.33
CA PHE A 454 -22.58 -5.38 10.65
C PHE A 454 -23.82 -5.82 11.39
N TYR A 455 -23.63 -6.43 12.56
CA TYR A 455 -24.73 -6.59 13.50
C TYR A 455 -24.34 -6.09 14.89
N PRO A 456 -24.18 -4.76 15.05
CA PRO A 456 -24.15 -4.18 16.38
C PRO A 456 -25.52 -4.37 17.00
N THR A 457 -25.57 -4.52 18.31
CA THR A 457 -26.84 -4.51 19.03
C THR A 457 -26.92 -3.16 19.69
N LEU A 458 -27.61 -2.24 19.01
CA LEU A 458 -27.60 -0.83 19.34
C LEU A 458 -28.60 -0.52 20.46
N SER A 459 -28.29 0.55 21.18
CA SER A 459 -28.98 1.81 20.88
C SER A 459 -27.94 2.78 20.27
N ASN A 460 -28.37 3.71 19.41
CA ASN A 460 -27.52 4.67 18.67
C ASN A 460 -26.31 5.11 19.50
N GLY A 461 -25.15 4.52 19.21
CA GLY A 461 -23.95 4.79 19.96
C GLY A 461 -23.42 6.15 19.57
N VAL A 462 -23.34 7.07 20.53
CA VAL A 462 -22.52 8.27 20.41
C VAL A 462 -21.18 7.96 21.08
N ALA A 463 -20.08 8.12 20.35
CA ALA A 463 -18.75 8.17 20.94
C ALA A 463 -18.55 9.56 21.55
N THR A 464 -18.30 9.64 22.86
CA THR A 464 -17.98 10.90 23.52
C THR A 464 -16.52 10.88 23.97
N TYR A 465 -15.75 11.88 23.54
CA TYR A 465 -14.35 12.05 23.90
C TYR A 465 -14.07 13.54 24.10
N GLY A 466 -13.64 13.92 25.30
CA GLY A 466 -13.60 15.32 25.70
C GLY A 466 -14.98 15.97 25.65
N SER A 467 -15.14 17.03 24.87
CA SER A 467 -16.42 17.74 24.63
C SER A 467 -17.11 17.37 23.31
N LEU A 468 -16.55 16.43 22.54
CA LEU A 468 -17.05 16.04 21.22
C LEU A 468 -17.90 14.76 21.34
N SER A 469 -18.98 14.72 20.57
CA SER A 469 -19.93 13.60 20.53
C SER A 469 -20.24 13.26 19.07
N GLU A 470 -19.84 12.08 18.63
CA GLU A 470 -19.93 11.66 17.23
C GLU A 470 -20.71 10.33 17.08
N PRO A 471 -21.49 10.15 15.99
CA PRO A 471 -22.10 8.86 15.69
C PRO A 471 -21.06 7.75 15.52
N ALA A 472 -21.32 6.58 16.09
CA ALA A 472 -20.40 5.46 16.07
C ALA A 472 -21.12 4.11 16.03
N LEU A 473 -20.42 3.10 15.53
CA LEU A 473 -20.84 1.72 15.62
C LEU A 473 -20.57 1.20 17.05
N SER A 474 -21.62 0.79 17.76
CA SER A 474 -21.52 0.45 19.19
C SER A 474 -21.61 -1.04 19.45
N TYR A 475 -20.67 -1.56 20.24
CA TYR A 475 -20.60 -2.95 20.70
C TYR A 475 -20.55 -3.09 22.23
N ASP A 476 -20.93 -2.05 22.97
CA ASP A 476 -20.89 -2.00 24.44
C ASP A 476 -21.43 -3.25 25.12
N ASN A 477 -20.67 -3.81 26.06
CA ASN A 477 -21.11 -4.87 26.97
C ASN A 477 -21.74 -6.08 26.27
N LYS A 478 -21.30 -6.40 25.05
CA LYS A 478 -21.79 -7.55 24.32
C LYS A 478 -20.65 -8.40 23.78
N ALA A 479 -20.75 -9.70 24.01
CA ALA A 479 -19.77 -10.65 23.53
C ALA A 479 -20.01 -10.98 22.06
N LEU A 480 -18.92 -11.17 21.33
CA LEU A 480 -18.92 -11.84 20.04
C LEU A 480 -19.61 -13.21 20.18
N THR A 481 -20.70 -13.40 19.44
CA THR A 481 -21.52 -14.62 19.54
C THR A 481 -21.86 -15.17 18.15
N GLY A 482 -21.55 -16.44 17.91
CA GLY A 482 -21.88 -17.17 16.69
C GLY A 482 -22.90 -18.27 16.91
N TYR A 483 -23.74 -18.51 15.91
CA TYR A 483 -24.76 -19.54 15.91
C TYR A 483 -24.70 -20.37 14.64
N VAL A 484 -24.92 -21.69 14.77
CA VAL A 484 -25.11 -22.61 13.64
C VAL A 484 -26.35 -23.46 13.91
N TYR A 485 -27.23 -23.55 12.93
CA TYR A 485 -28.45 -24.35 13.00
C TYR A 485 -28.31 -25.58 12.11
N SER A 486 -28.63 -26.76 12.65
CA SER A 486 -28.52 -28.03 11.96
C SER A 486 -29.73 -28.93 12.11
N THR A 487 -30.01 -29.71 11.08
CA THR A 487 -31.15 -30.64 10.98
C THR A 487 -30.64 -32.04 10.63
N LYS A 488 -31.43 -33.08 10.89
CA LYS A 488 -31.07 -34.47 10.61
C LYS A 488 -31.45 -34.82 9.17
N GLY A 489 -30.51 -35.33 8.39
CA GLY A 489 -30.70 -35.55 6.95
C GLY A 489 -31.37 -36.90 6.58
N GLY A 490 -32.40 -36.84 5.74
CA GLY A 490 -32.88 -37.91 4.83
C GLY A 490 -33.52 -39.18 5.43
N ILE A 491 -34.18 -39.99 4.57
CA ILE A 491 -34.93 -41.23 4.89
C ILE A 491 -34.14 -42.26 5.71
N LEU A 492 -32.80 -42.23 5.68
CA LEU A 492 -31.92 -43.18 6.37
C LEU A 492 -31.29 -42.64 7.68
N ASN A 493 -31.57 -41.39 8.09
CA ASN A 493 -31.17 -40.85 9.39
C ASN A 493 -29.64 -40.90 9.71
N LEU A 494 -28.77 -40.78 8.70
CA LEU A 494 -27.32 -41.06 8.83
C LEU A 494 -26.45 -39.89 9.33
N GLY A 495 -27.02 -38.80 9.86
CA GLY A 495 -26.23 -37.69 10.45
C GLY A 495 -26.96 -36.35 10.48
N ARG A 496 -26.40 -35.36 11.20
CA ARG A 496 -26.88 -33.96 11.23
C ARG A 496 -26.17 -33.12 10.17
N LYS A 497 -26.84 -32.10 9.66
CA LYS A 497 -26.41 -31.23 8.56
C LYS A 497 -26.65 -29.77 8.91
N ASN A 498 -25.64 -28.93 8.70
CA ASN A 498 -25.72 -27.51 9.03
C ASN A 498 -26.42 -26.75 7.90
N GLU A 499 -27.52 -26.08 8.24
CA GLU A 499 -28.41 -25.42 7.28
C GLU A 499 -28.25 -23.90 7.27
N ASN A 500 -28.04 -23.28 8.43
CA ASN A 500 -28.00 -21.81 8.58
C ASN A 500 -26.98 -21.40 9.64
N PHE A 501 -26.55 -20.13 9.59
CA PHE A 501 -25.60 -19.55 10.54
C PHE A 501 -25.89 -18.06 10.77
N THR A 502 -25.45 -17.53 11.90
CA THR A 502 -25.45 -16.09 12.15
C THR A 502 -24.41 -15.65 13.17
N LEU A 503 -23.92 -14.41 13.09
CA LEU A 503 -23.10 -13.75 14.12
C LEU A 503 -23.82 -12.52 14.66
N ASN A 504 -23.74 -12.37 15.97
CA ASN A 504 -24.31 -11.29 16.75
C ASN A 504 -23.18 -10.52 17.43
N ASN A 505 -23.34 -9.20 17.56
CA ASN A 505 -22.32 -8.31 18.14
C ASN A 505 -20.98 -8.43 17.43
N ALA A 506 -21.05 -8.58 16.11
CA ALA A 506 -19.89 -8.80 15.28
C ALA A 506 -19.94 -7.92 14.04
N MET A 507 -18.75 -7.76 13.47
CA MET A 507 -18.56 -7.48 12.07
C MET A 507 -18.15 -8.79 11.41
N TRP A 508 -18.73 -9.14 10.28
CA TRP A 508 -18.52 -10.45 9.70
C TRP A 508 -18.49 -10.43 8.20
N ILE A 509 -17.58 -11.22 7.67
CA ILE A 509 -17.16 -11.19 6.28
C ILE A 509 -17.14 -12.63 5.78
N TYR A 510 -17.72 -12.89 4.62
CA TYR A 510 -17.58 -14.18 3.95
C TYR A 510 -16.92 -14.04 2.58
N MET A 511 -16.00 -14.95 2.29
CA MET A 511 -15.07 -14.86 1.16
C MET A 511 -15.59 -15.60 -0.08
N THR A 512 -16.78 -15.23 -0.58
CA THR A 512 -17.44 -15.92 -1.72
C THR A 512 -17.13 -15.28 -3.06
N SER A 513 -17.06 -16.01 -4.18
CA SER A 513 -16.61 -15.47 -5.48
C SER A 513 -17.73 -14.99 -6.44
N GLU A 514 -18.95 -15.54 -6.37
CA GLU A 514 -19.89 -15.44 -7.51
C GLU A 514 -20.76 -14.17 -7.55
N SER A 515 -20.82 -13.39 -6.46
CA SER A 515 -21.70 -12.21 -6.33
C SER A 515 -20.97 -10.89 -5.99
N LEU A 516 -19.63 -10.89 -6.00
CA LEU A 516 -18.83 -9.73 -5.59
C LEU A 516 -18.58 -8.72 -6.72
N PRO A 517 -18.62 -7.40 -6.44
CA PRO A 517 -18.15 -6.36 -7.35
C PRO A 517 -16.61 -6.23 -7.34
N GLY A 518 -15.99 -6.01 -8.50
CA GLY A 518 -14.60 -5.53 -8.62
C GLY A 518 -13.53 -6.34 -7.87
N GLY A 519 -12.51 -5.66 -7.32
CA GLY A 519 -11.32 -6.26 -6.69
C GLY A 519 -11.59 -7.26 -5.56
N TRP A 520 -12.72 -7.16 -4.85
CA TRP A 520 -13.17 -8.17 -3.87
C TRP A 520 -13.42 -9.54 -4.51
N ARG A 521 -13.96 -9.57 -5.72
CA ARG A 521 -14.15 -10.81 -6.49
C ARG A 521 -12.84 -11.48 -6.87
N ASN A 522 -11.87 -10.68 -7.30
CA ASN A 522 -10.56 -11.14 -7.74
C ASN A 522 -9.69 -11.57 -6.55
N LEU A 523 -9.87 -10.93 -5.38
CA LEU A 523 -9.25 -11.37 -4.15
C LEU A 523 -9.79 -12.74 -3.70
N PHE A 524 -11.11 -12.93 -3.70
CA PHE A 524 -11.72 -14.13 -3.14
C PHE A 524 -12.11 -15.18 -4.18
N SER A 525 -11.48 -15.19 -5.37
CA SER A 525 -11.75 -16.12 -6.48
C SER A 525 -11.25 -17.56 -6.26
N ARG A 526 -10.88 -17.95 -5.03
CA ARG A 526 -10.32 -19.27 -4.63
C ARG A 526 -9.02 -19.70 -5.29
N THR A 527 -8.43 -18.89 -6.16
CA THR A 527 -7.07 -19.13 -6.66
C THR A 527 -6.08 -19.15 -5.51
N ASP A 528 -6.36 -18.36 -4.47
CA ASP A 528 -5.48 -18.16 -3.33
C ASP A 528 -6.07 -18.84 -2.08
N GLN A 529 -5.20 -19.47 -1.30
CA GLN A 529 -5.51 -20.23 -0.09
C GLN A 529 -5.07 -19.50 1.18
N ARG A 530 -4.23 -18.46 1.07
CA ARG A 530 -3.73 -17.68 2.19
C ARG A 530 -4.04 -16.19 1.98
N TYR A 531 -4.56 -15.57 3.03
CA TYR A 531 -4.92 -14.16 3.03
C TYR A 531 -4.40 -13.49 4.29
N GLU A 532 -4.03 -12.22 4.17
CA GLU A 532 -3.79 -11.32 5.28
C GLU A 532 -4.98 -10.36 5.39
N GLY A 533 -5.56 -10.27 6.58
CA GLY A 533 -6.52 -9.24 6.94
C GLY A 533 -5.85 -8.21 7.82
N LYS A 534 -5.89 -6.94 7.40
CA LYS A 534 -5.54 -5.78 8.21
C LYS A 534 -6.78 -4.93 8.41
N ILE A 535 -7.26 -4.87 9.65
CA ILE A 535 -8.43 -4.07 10.01
C ILE A 535 -7.94 -2.89 10.81
N LYS A 536 -7.86 -1.71 10.18
CA LYS A 536 -7.63 -0.47 10.93
C LYS A 536 -8.93 0.00 11.53
N ILE A 537 -8.90 0.29 12.82
CA ILE A 537 -10.08 0.66 13.58
C ILE A 537 -9.76 1.90 14.42
N THR A 538 -10.61 2.92 14.27
CA THR A 538 -10.56 4.14 15.06
C THR A 538 -11.76 4.12 15.99
N TYR A 539 -11.54 4.15 17.29
CA TYR A 539 -12.61 3.92 18.27
C TYR A 539 -12.36 4.62 19.60
N VAL A 540 -13.43 4.70 20.41
CA VAL A 540 -13.41 5.14 21.80
C VAL A 540 -13.90 3.99 22.67
N SER A 541 -13.21 3.71 23.77
CA SER A 541 -13.58 2.59 24.66
C SER A 541 -13.29 2.86 26.13
N SER A 542 -13.94 2.11 27.00
CA SER A 542 -13.68 2.12 28.45
C SER A 542 -14.07 0.78 29.08
N GLY A 543 -13.66 0.54 30.33
CA GLY A 543 -13.96 -0.68 31.08
C GLY A 543 -12.74 -1.58 31.23
N SER A 544 -12.95 -2.90 31.18
CA SER A 544 -11.91 -3.88 31.52
C SER A 544 -10.84 -4.03 30.44
N GLU A 545 -9.57 -4.04 30.86
CA GLU A 545 -8.40 -4.37 30.03
C GLU A 545 -8.34 -5.85 29.61
N ASN A 546 -9.13 -6.72 30.25
CA ASN A 546 -9.15 -8.16 29.94
C ASN A 546 -9.84 -8.46 28.60
N ASN A 547 -10.69 -7.55 28.14
CA ASN A 547 -11.39 -7.69 26.86
C ASN A 547 -10.43 -7.36 25.72
N LYS A 548 -10.40 -8.24 24.71
CA LYS A 548 -9.62 -8.07 23.49
C LYS A 548 -10.55 -8.10 22.28
N PHE A 549 -10.06 -7.61 21.16
CA PHE A 549 -10.64 -8.01 19.89
C PHE A 549 -10.46 -9.52 19.71
N GLN A 550 -11.51 -10.19 19.25
CA GLN A 550 -11.54 -11.63 19.02
C GLN A 550 -12.00 -11.89 17.60
N ILE A 551 -11.47 -12.94 17.01
CA ILE A 551 -11.83 -13.37 15.66
C ILE A 551 -12.35 -14.80 15.73
N LEU A 552 -13.60 -14.98 15.34
CA LEU A 552 -14.20 -16.28 15.04
C LEU A 552 -14.06 -16.58 13.55
N TYR A 553 -13.96 -17.86 13.21
CA TYR A 553 -14.05 -18.31 11.82
C TYR A 553 -14.95 -19.55 11.68
N ASN A 554 -15.46 -19.75 10.46
CA ASN A 554 -16.11 -20.97 9.98
C ASN A 554 -16.02 -20.99 8.43
N ALA A 555 -16.67 -21.92 7.73
CA ALA A 555 -16.71 -21.93 6.27
C ALA A 555 -18.14 -22.06 5.73
N TYR A 556 -18.44 -21.38 4.63
CA TYR A 556 -19.76 -21.33 3.99
C TYR A 556 -19.70 -21.72 2.52
N ASP A 557 -20.57 -22.64 2.13
CA ASP A 557 -20.82 -23.01 0.75
C ASP A 557 -22.20 -22.45 0.30
N PRO A 558 -22.22 -21.43 -0.58
CA PRO A 558 -23.46 -20.86 -1.11
C PRO A 558 -24.11 -21.71 -2.20
N THR A 559 -23.36 -22.61 -2.86
CA THR A 559 -23.84 -23.43 -3.97
C THR A 559 -24.35 -24.80 -3.51
N ALA A 560 -24.09 -25.18 -2.25
CA ALA A 560 -24.64 -26.34 -1.58
C ALA A 560 -26.18 -26.44 -1.74
N THR A 561 -26.61 -27.28 -2.69
CA THR A 561 -28.01 -27.56 -3.01
C THR A 561 -28.35 -29.01 -2.68
N GLY A 562 -29.46 -29.21 -1.96
CA GLY A 562 -29.95 -30.54 -1.61
C GLY A 562 -30.65 -31.25 -2.76
N SER A 563 -30.42 -32.56 -2.88
CA SER A 563 -31.27 -33.49 -3.63
C SER A 563 -32.05 -34.38 -2.65
N TRP A 564 -33.12 -35.01 -3.13
CA TRP A 564 -33.95 -35.90 -2.29
C TRP A 564 -33.19 -37.11 -1.70
N LEU A 565 -32.04 -37.49 -2.29
CA LEU A 565 -31.14 -38.56 -1.83
C LEU A 565 -29.88 -38.05 -1.12
N ASN A 566 -29.44 -36.81 -1.36
CA ASN A 566 -28.19 -36.26 -0.86
C ASN A 566 -28.33 -34.75 -0.58
N TYR A 567 -28.21 -34.34 0.68
CA TYR A 567 -28.24 -32.94 1.11
C TYR A 567 -26.84 -32.48 1.54
N PRO A 568 -26.14 -31.57 0.85
CA PRO A 568 -24.87 -31.02 1.31
C PRO A 568 -25.06 -30.02 2.46
N SER A 569 -24.09 -29.92 3.37
CA SER A 569 -24.08 -28.90 4.43
C SER A 569 -23.75 -27.53 3.84
N LYS A 570 -24.38 -26.46 4.32
CA LYS A 570 -24.00 -25.08 3.94
C LYS A 570 -22.82 -24.55 4.76
N VAL A 571 -22.57 -25.11 5.95
CA VAL A 571 -21.48 -24.70 6.84
C VAL A 571 -20.62 -25.90 7.20
N SER A 572 -19.30 -25.73 7.23
CA SER A 572 -18.36 -26.84 7.44
C SER A 572 -18.37 -27.37 8.87
N GLU A 573 -18.52 -26.48 9.86
CA GLU A 573 -18.47 -26.82 11.29
C GLU A 573 -19.80 -26.54 12.00
N ASP A 574 -20.14 -27.41 12.96
CA ASP A 574 -21.31 -27.26 13.83
C ASP A 574 -21.19 -26.07 14.80
N TYR A 575 -20.03 -25.44 14.92
CA TYR A 575 -19.77 -24.32 15.82
C TYR A 575 -18.82 -23.32 15.14
N TRP A 576 -18.82 -22.08 15.61
CA TRP A 576 -17.74 -21.15 15.27
C TRP A 576 -16.50 -21.46 16.09
N VAL A 577 -15.33 -21.26 15.48
CA VAL A 577 -14.03 -21.60 16.08
C VAL A 577 -13.24 -20.32 16.33
N ASP A 578 -12.53 -20.25 17.45
CA ASP A 578 -11.60 -19.17 17.76
C ASP A 578 -10.40 -19.24 16.81
N LEU A 579 -10.14 -18.17 16.04
CA LEU A 579 -9.02 -18.11 15.12
C LEU A 579 -7.68 -18.17 15.86
N SER A 580 -7.61 -17.68 17.10
CA SER A 580 -6.38 -17.75 17.92
C SER A 580 -6.01 -19.18 18.34
N SER A 581 -6.96 -20.12 18.25
CA SER A 581 -6.67 -21.55 18.46
C SER A 581 -6.03 -22.23 17.25
N LYS A 582 -5.88 -21.51 16.13
CA LYS A 582 -5.31 -22.02 14.89
C LYS A 582 -3.96 -21.41 14.60
N SER A 583 -3.13 -22.24 14.00
CA SER A 583 -1.84 -21.86 13.45
C SER A 583 -1.70 -22.50 12.09
N ASP A 584 -0.84 -21.94 11.26
CA ASP A 584 -0.34 -22.59 10.07
C ASP A 584 1.18 -22.71 10.13
N ASP A 585 1.81 -22.91 8.97
CA ASP A 585 3.24 -23.14 8.86
C ASP A 585 4.07 -21.89 9.22
N ASP A 586 3.46 -20.69 9.21
CA ASP A 586 4.12 -19.41 9.56
C ASP A 586 3.79 -18.94 10.99
N GLY A 587 3.01 -19.73 11.74
CA GLY A 587 2.69 -19.48 13.15
C GLY A 587 1.19 -19.33 13.44
N PRO A 588 0.82 -18.87 14.64
CA PRO A 588 -0.56 -18.54 15.00
C PRO A 588 -1.21 -17.59 13.99
N LEU A 589 -2.46 -17.87 13.64
CA LEU A 589 -3.21 -17.07 12.66
C LEU A 589 -3.67 -15.72 13.22
N TYR A 590 -3.77 -15.61 14.55
CA TYR A 590 -4.20 -14.39 15.23
C TYR A 590 -3.70 -14.36 16.68
N TYR A 591 -3.30 -13.18 17.15
CA TYR A 591 -2.83 -12.94 18.52
C TYR A 591 -3.73 -11.92 19.25
N PRO A 592 -4.75 -12.37 20.00
CA PRO A 592 -5.68 -11.45 20.68
C PRO A 592 -5.02 -10.51 21.70
N ASN A 593 -3.90 -10.93 22.30
CA ASN A 593 -3.22 -10.15 23.33
C ASN A 593 -2.58 -8.86 22.77
N ASP A 594 -2.23 -8.86 21.48
CA ASP A 594 -1.70 -7.69 20.78
C ASP A 594 -2.79 -6.69 20.44
N HIS A 595 -4.06 -7.10 20.61
CA HIS A 595 -5.23 -6.32 20.22
C HIS A 595 -6.20 -6.05 21.37
N PRO A 596 -5.78 -5.35 22.44
CA PRO A 596 -6.66 -4.98 23.52
C PRO A 596 -7.68 -3.92 23.08
N ILE A 597 -8.88 -3.96 23.67
CA ILE A 597 -9.81 -2.84 23.47
C ILE A 597 -9.30 -1.60 24.23
N ILE A 598 -8.69 -1.78 25.41
CA ILE A 598 -8.05 -0.69 26.16
C ILE A 598 -6.56 -0.69 25.84
N MET A 599 -6.12 0.21 24.94
CA MET A 599 -4.71 0.47 24.67
C MET A 599 -4.06 1.22 25.83
N LYS A 600 -2.73 1.17 25.92
CA LYS A 600 -1.95 1.92 26.91
C LYS A 600 -1.08 2.95 26.23
N ASP A 601 -0.86 4.08 26.90
CA ASP A 601 0.13 5.07 26.49
C ASP A 601 1.58 4.60 26.74
N GLU A 602 2.56 5.41 26.37
CA GLU A 602 3.99 5.14 26.55
C GLU A 602 4.43 4.96 28.02
N PHE A 603 3.61 5.41 28.97
CA PHE A 603 3.83 5.27 30.41
C PHE A 603 3.05 4.09 31.02
N GLY A 604 2.31 3.35 30.21
CA GLY A 604 1.51 2.20 30.62
C GLY A 604 0.13 2.54 31.20
N ASN A 605 -0.35 3.78 31.06
CA ASN A 605 -1.68 4.18 31.51
C ASN A 605 -2.75 3.78 30.48
N PRO A 606 -3.92 3.29 30.90
CA PRO A 606 -4.99 2.92 29.99
C PRO A 606 -5.62 4.15 29.31
N LEU A 607 -5.75 4.09 27.98
CA LEU A 607 -6.41 5.08 27.14
C LEU A 607 -7.93 4.87 27.18
N THR A 608 -8.59 5.36 28.23
CA THR A 608 -10.05 5.23 28.40
C THR A 608 -10.78 6.50 27.95
N ASN A 609 -11.90 6.36 27.24
CA ASN A 609 -12.71 7.46 26.71
C ASN A 609 -11.90 8.47 25.85
N GLN A 610 -10.88 7.97 25.16
CA GLN A 610 -10.07 8.72 24.20
C GLN A 610 -10.15 8.03 22.83
N ILE A 611 -9.85 8.78 21.76
CA ILE A 611 -9.71 8.20 20.43
C ILE A 611 -8.45 7.34 20.41
N VAL A 612 -8.62 6.10 19.96
CA VAL A 612 -7.56 5.13 19.75
C VAL A 612 -7.65 4.67 18.30
N GLU A 613 -6.51 4.67 17.60
CA GLU A 613 -6.33 3.97 16.34
C GLU A 613 -5.56 2.68 16.60
N GLN A 614 -6.04 1.57 16.04
CA GLN A 614 -5.38 0.28 16.14
C GLN A 614 -5.48 -0.47 14.82
N GLU A 615 -4.45 -1.23 14.46
CA GLU A 615 -4.50 -2.17 13.35
C GLU A 615 -4.59 -3.61 13.90
N ILE A 616 -5.69 -4.29 13.57
CA ILE A 616 -5.92 -5.69 13.93
C ILE A 616 -5.47 -6.55 12.76
N ASN A 617 -4.38 -7.29 12.96
CA ASN A 617 -3.74 -8.09 11.93
C ASN A 617 -4.00 -9.58 12.16
N PHE A 618 -4.41 -10.28 11.11
CA PHE A 618 -4.65 -11.71 11.18
C PHE A 618 -4.46 -12.38 9.82
N ASN A 619 -4.24 -13.69 9.86
CA ASN A 619 -4.03 -14.53 8.70
C ASN A 619 -5.16 -15.53 8.57
N ILE A 620 -5.48 -15.89 7.33
CA ILE A 620 -6.43 -16.94 7.01
C ILE A 620 -5.71 -17.90 6.09
N ASN A 621 -5.77 -19.19 6.40
CA ASN A 621 -5.24 -20.24 5.56
C ASN A 621 -6.34 -21.28 5.29
N VAL A 622 -7.10 -21.05 4.23
CA VAL A 622 -8.27 -21.83 3.81
C VAL A 622 -7.93 -23.33 3.75
N SER A 623 -6.75 -23.68 3.23
CA SER A 623 -6.29 -25.07 3.10
C SER A 623 -5.97 -25.75 4.44
N LYS A 624 -5.48 -24.99 5.44
CA LYS A 624 -5.12 -25.51 6.77
C LYS A 624 -6.28 -25.43 7.76
N MET A 625 -7.29 -24.63 7.45
CA MET A 625 -8.50 -24.45 8.27
C MET A 625 -9.52 -25.59 8.11
N GLY A 626 -9.22 -26.60 7.27
CA GLY A 626 -9.99 -27.85 7.18
C GLY A 626 -11.22 -27.77 6.27
N PHE A 627 -11.29 -26.77 5.39
CA PHE A 627 -12.41 -26.60 4.48
C PHE A 627 -12.34 -27.65 3.37
N THR A 628 -13.44 -28.36 3.10
CA THR A 628 -13.51 -29.43 2.09
C THR A 628 -14.48 -29.05 0.98
N GLY A 629 -14.11 -29.15 -0.29
CA GLY A 629 -15.02 -28.82 -1.41
C GLY A 629 -15.26 -27.30 -1.61
N ASP A 630 -16.49 -26.93 -1.98
CA ASP A 630 -16.89 -25.56 -2.37
C ASP A 630 -17.20 -24.66 -1.17
N PHE A 631 -16.46 -24.76 -0.07
CA PHE A 631 -16.61 -23.87 1.09
C PHE A 631 -15.67 -22.65 1.05
N HIS A 632 -16.20 -21.48 1.42
CA HIS A 632 -15.52 -20.19 1.51
C HIS A 632 -15.31 -19.79 2.96
N ALA A 633 -14.18 -19.16 3.30
CA ALA A 633 -13.93 -18.70 4.66
C ALA A 633 -14.98 -17.66 5.11
N MET A 634 -15.45 -17.80 6.34
CA MET A 634 -16.22 -16.80 7.05
C MET A 634 -15.44 -16.32 8.27
N ILE A 635 -15.44 -15.02 8.51
CA ILE A 635 -14.70 -14.37 9.60
C ILE A 635 -15.67 -13.50 10.38
N GLY A 636 -15.59 -13.53 11.70
CA GLY A 636 -16.33 -12.68 12.61
C GLY A 636 -15.41 -11.98 13.58
N LEU A 637 -15.35 -10.64 13.52
CA LEU A 637 -14.65 -9.79 14.47
C LEU A 637 -15.62 -9.27 15.53
N GLY A 638 -15.21 -9.30 16.79
CA GLY A 638 -15.95 -8.71 17.90
C GLY A 638 -15.12 -8.68 19.18
N VAL A 639 -15.77 -8.62 20.35
CA VAL A 639 -15.07 -8.49 21.64
C VAL A 639 -15.27 -9.72 22.51
N GLY A 640 -14.21 -10.12 23.22
CA GLY A 640 -14.22 -11.23 24.15
C GLY A 640 -12.92 -11.35 24.94
N ARG A 641 -12.94 -12.12 26.03
CA ARG A 641 -11.73 -12.48 26.79
C ARG A 641 -11.02 -13.67 26.16
N THR A 642 -9.71 -13.55 25.97
CA THR A 642 -8.86 -14.60 25.38
C THR A 642 -9.02 -15.93 26.12
N GLY A 643 -9.21 -17.03 25.38
CA GLY A 643 -9.32 -18.37 25.95
C GLY A 643 -10.63 -18.68 26.68
N THR A 644 -11.68 -17.86 26.49
CA THR A 644 -12.99 -18.05 27.17
C THR A 644 -14.13 -18.47 26.24
N LEU A 645 -13.83 -18.79 24.97
CA LEU A 645 -14.84 -19.25 24.02
C LEU A 645 -15.51 -20.52 24.54
N THR A 646 -16.82 -20.48 24.71
CA THR A 646 -17.63 -21.64 25.09
C THR A 646 -18.57 -22.01 23.96
N ASN A 647 -18.60 -23.30 23.63
CA ASN A 647 -19.50 -23.89 22.65
C ASN A 647 -20.60 -24.67 23.38
N THR A 648 -21.85 -24.22 23.27
CA THR A 648 -23.01 -24.87 23.88
C THR A 648 -23.99 -25.35 22.83
N GLN A 649 -24.59 -26.50 23.10
CA GLN A 649 -25.74 -27.00 22.37
C GLN A 649 -27.00 -26.60 23.13
N ASP A 650 -27.67 -25.54 22.69
CA ASP A 650 -28.77 -24.94 23.44
C ASP A 650 -30.12 -25.61 23.14
N PHE A 651 -30.28 -26.20 21.95
CA PHE A 651 -31.45 -27.00 21.58
C PHE A 651 -31.04 -28.31 20.94
N ALA A 652 -31.65 -29.41 21.39
CA ALA A 652 -31.45 -30.75 20.85
C ALA A 652 -32.78 -31.50 20.81
N SER A 653 -33.36 -31.68 19.62
CA SER A 653 -34.38 -32.71 19.39
C SER A 653 -33.76 -33.90 18.64
N SER A 654 -34.54 -34.96 18.41
CA SER A 654 -34.16 -36.06 17.51
C SER A 654 -33.71 -35.56 16.14
N ASP A 655 -34.27 -34.44 15.69
CA ASP A 655 -34.17 -34.00 14.29
C ASP A 655 -33.42 -32.68 14.14
N ASN A 656 -33.34 -31.81 15.14
CA ASN A 656 -32.78 -30.45 14.96
C ASN A 656 -31.88 -30.01 16.13
N ARG A 657 -30.93 -29.11 15.85
CA ARG A 657 -29.92 -28.61 16.79
C ARG A 657 -29.60 -27.15 16.50
N LEU A 658 -29.53 -26.33 17.55
CA LEU A 658 -28.93 -24.99 17.51
C LEU A 658 -27.72 -24.97 18.43
N THR A 659 -26.59 -24.59 17.88
CA THR A 659 -25.33 -24.45 18.59
C THR A 659 -24.98 -22.98 18.73
N LYS A 660 -24.32 -22.65 19.84
CA LYS A 660 -23.90 -21.30 20.20
C LYS A 660 -22.43 -21.31 20.58
N SER A 661 -21.69 -20.36 20.03
CA SER A 661 -20.29 -20.08 20.34
C SER A 661 -20.22 -18.67 20.92
N ILE A 662 -19.77 -18.51 22.17
CA ILE A 662 -19.77 -17.21 22.85
C ILE A 662 -18.53 -17.03 23.72
N PHE A 663 -17.93 -15.83 23.65
CA PHE A 663 -16.87 -15.44 24.58
C PHE A 663 -17.43 -14.91 25.90
N SER A 664 -16.69 -15.09 26.98
CA SER A 664 -16.94 -14.32 28.20
C SER A 664 -16.42 -12.89 28.01
N ILE A 665 -17.09 -11.93 28.64
CA ILE A 665 -16.69 -10.52 28.67
C ILE A 665 -16.72 -10.01 30.11
N ASP A 666 -15.82 -9.08 30.40
CA ASP A 666 -16.02 -8.16 31.53
C ASP A 666 -16.75 -6.91 31.01
N SER A 667 -17.28 -6.06 31.89
CA SER A 667 -17.98 -4.85 31.44
C SER A 667 -17.06 -3.90 30.64
N PHE A 668 -17.57 -3.38 29.52
CA PHE A 668 -16.87 -2.43 28.65
C PHE A 668 -17.84 -1.57 27.82
N SER A 669 -17.34 -0.44 27.33
CA SER A 669 -17.91 0.31 26.21
C SER A 669 -16.95 0.30 25.04
N LEU A 670 -17.48 0.18 23.82
CA LEU A 670 -16.73 0.25 22.57
C LEU A 670 -17.58 0.96 21.51
N LYS A 671 -17.08 2.09 21.03
CA LYS A 671 -17.67 2.92 19.98
C LYS A 671 -16.67 3.08 18.84
N ILE A 672 -16.96 2.49 17.69
CA ILE A 672 -16.09 2.53 16.52
C ILE A 672 -16.52 3.69 15.62
N LEU A 673 -15.61 4.62 15.40
CA LEU A 673 -15.78 5.81 14.57
C LEU A 673 -15.43 5.53 13.11
N GLU A 674 -14.30 4.87 12.90
CA GLU A 674 -13.83 4.53 11.56
C GLU A 674 -13.36 3.09 11.49
N LEU A 675 -13.51 2.53 10.31
CA LEU A 675 -13.14 1.16 10.04
C LEU A 675 -12.59 1.06 8.62
N ASN A 676 -11.38 0.56 8.48
CA ASN A 676 -10.79 0.22 7.19
C ASN A 676 -10.50 -1.28 7.13
N LEU A 677 -11.29 -1.97 6.33
CA LEU A 677 -11.10 -3.38 6.03
C LEU A 677 -10.13 -3.50 4.86
N PHE A 678 -8.94 -4.04 5.08
CA PHE A 678 -7.98 -4.33 4.03
C PHE A 678 -7.68 -5.82 4.04
N PHE A 679 -7.82 -6.47 2.89
CA PHE A 679 -7.46 -7.87 2.71
C PHE A 679 -6.56 -8.00 1.51
N THR A 680 -5.47 -8.72 1.66
CA THR A 680 -4.59 -9.07 0.55
C THR A 680 -4.40 -10.57 0.52
N SER A 681 -4.26 -11.11 -0.68
CA SER A 681 -3.72 -12.45 -0.81
C SER A 681 -2.29 -12.46 -0.31
N LYS A 682 -1.90 -13.54 0.39
CA LYS A 682 -0.49 -13.86 0.68
C LYS A 682 0.14 -14.72 -0.41
N GLU A 683 -0.67 -15.21 -1.33
CA GLU A 683 -0.28 -16.03 -2.48
C GLU A 683 -0.26 -15.20 -3.78
N GLY A 684 -0.70 -13.94 -3.69
CA GLY A 684 -0.39 -12.88 -4.64
C GLY A 684 0.70 -11.98 -4.07
N GLY A 685 1.51 -11.40 -4.96
CA GLY A 685 2.42 -10.31 -4.61
C GLY A 685 1.68 -9.13 -3.99
N LEU A 686 2.40 -8.22 -3.32
CA LEU A 686 1.82 -6.99 -2.80
C LEU A 686 1.50 -6.03 -3.96
N SER A 687 0.23 -5.80 -4.26
CA SER A 687 -0.16 -4.69 -5.12
C SER A 687 -0.16 -3.52 -4.16
N ARG A 688 0.95 -2.79 -4.14
CA ARG A 688 0.92 -1.44 -3.61
C ARG A 688 0.01 -0.63 -4.52
N GLN A 689 -1.27 -0.60 -4.21
CA GLN A 689 -2.17 0.34 -4.84
C GLN A 689 -1.89 1.73 -4.28
N ILE A 690 -1.81 2.62 -5.25
CA ILE A 690 -2.05 4.04 -5.20
C ILE A 690 -3.41 4.29 -4.49
N ASN A 691 -3.41 4.37 -3.17
CA ASN A 691 -4.66 4.55 -2.41
C ASN A 691 -5.09 6.02 -2.47
N SER A 692 -6.33 6.30 -2.86
CA SER A 692 -6.90 7.65 -2.83
C SER A 692 -6.13 8.68 -3.67
N VAL A 693 -5.52 8.27 -4.80
CA VAL A 693 -5.03 9.22 -5.80
C VAL A 693 -6.10 9.40 -6.85
N ASP A 694 -6.65 10.62 -6.94
CA ASP A 694 -7.87 10.83 -7.68
C ASP A 694 -7.99 12.28 -8.22
N TYR A 695 -8.84 12.45 -9.23
CA TYR A 695 -9.35 13.75 -9.63
C TYR A 695 -10.31 14.25 -8.57
N ILE A 696 -10.18 15.48 -8.08
CA ILE A 696 -11.08 16.04 -7.07
C ILE A 696 -11.90 17.18 -7.66
N SER A 697 -13.18 17.28 -7.27
CA SER A 697 -14.11 18.32 -7.75
C SER A 697 -14.23 19.51 -6.78
N ALA A 698 -13.75 19.34 -5.56
CA ALA A 698 -13.62 20.35 -4.53
C ALA A 698 -12.35 20.07 -3.75
N ILE A 699 -11.83 21.11 -3.07
CA ILE A 699 -10.62 20.99 -2.27
C ILE A 699 -11.01 20.50 -0.87
N PRO A 700 -10.59 19.30 -0.46
CA PRO A 700 -10.87 18.78 0.87
C PRO A 700 -10.08 19.50 1.96
N THR A 701 -10.52 19.34 3.20
CA THR A 701 -9.86 19.91 4.38
C THR A 701 -9.06 18.82 5.09
N TYR A 702 -7.83 19.11 5.47
CA TYR A 702 -6.97 18.18 6.19
C TYR A 702 -6.67 18.72 7.58
N SER A 703 -6.87 17.88 8.60
CA SER A 703 -6.60 18.23 9.98
C SER A 703 -6.23 16.98 10.78
N ALA A 704 -5.21 17.10 11.63
CA ALA A 704 -4.75 16.03 12.53
C ALA A 704 -4.50 14.68 11.83
N GLY A 705 -3.89 14.70 10.63
CA GLY A 705 -3.56 13.48 9.89
C GLY A 705 -4.69 12.95 8.98
N THR A 706 -5.88 13.56 9.01
CA THR A 706 -7.08 13.03 8.37
C THR A 706 -7.69 14.01 7.38
N TRP A 707 -8.13 13.48 6.23
CA TRP A 707 -8.90 14.23 5.23
C TRP A 707 -10.40 14.22 5.57
N SER A 708 -11.03 15.38 5.47
CA SER A 708 -12.47 15.57 5.53
C SER A 708 -12.96 16.20 4.23
N ASN A 709 -14.17 15.83 3.81
CA ASN A 709 -14.73 16.25 2.53
C ASN A 709 -13.89 15.86 1.31
N TRP A 710 -13.06 14.80 1.42
CA TRP A 710 -12.40 14.21 0.24
C TRP A 710 -13.48 13.70 -0.69
N SER A 711 -13.56 14.25 -1.89
CA SER A 711 -14.59 13.84 -2.84
C SER A 711 -14.48 12.34 -3.07
N ARG A 712 -15.62 11.64 -3.07
CA ARG A 712 -15.68 10.21 -3.35
C ARG A 712 -14.81 9.84 -4.55
N ASP A 713 -14.08 8.73 -4.44
CA ASP A 713 -13.24 8.19 -5.51
C ASP A 713 -14.00 8.21 -6.85
N SER A 714 -13.39 8.83 -7.87
CA SER A 714 -13.95 8.88 -9.22
C SER A 714 -13.97 7.50 -9.88
N GLY A 715 -13.06 6.61 -9.48
CA GLY A 715 -12.79 5.33 -10.12
C GLY A 715 -12.33 5.47 -11.57
N VAL A 716 -11.91 6.67 -11.99
CA VAL A 716 -11.59 6.98 -13.38
C VAL A 716 -10.11 6.74 -13.67
N ARG A 717 -9.83 5.92 -14.67
CA ARG A 717 -8.52 5.83 -15.31
C ARG A 717 -8.62 6.36 -16.73
N VAL A 718 -7.87 7.43 -17.00
CA VAL A 718 -7.69 7.98 -18.35
C VAL A 718 -6.22 7.81 -18.70
N TYR A 719 -5.96 7.39 -19.93
CA TYR A 719 -4.63 7.06 -20.39
C TYR A 719 -4.49 7.49 -21.86
N PHE A 720 -3.26 7.54 -22.36
CA PHE A 720 -2.98 7.86 -23.76
C PHE A 720 -1.62 7.32 -24.18
N ASP A 721 -1.45 7.23 -25.50
CA ASP A 721 -0.20 6.89 -26.16
C ASP A 721 0.02 7.88 -27.31
N VAL A 722 1.17 8.54 -27.30
CA VAL A 722 1.65 9.40 -28.37
C VAL A 722 2.86 8.76 -29.02
N GLY A 723 2.63 8.12 -30.16
CA GLY A 723 3.69 7.48 -30.94
C GLY A 723 4.66 8.44 -31.65
N SER A 724 5.63 7.88 -32.37
CA SER A 724 6.80 8.57 -32.93
C SER A 724 6.54 9.75 -33.87
N ASN A 725 5.34 9.89 -34.42
CA ASN A 725 4.96 10.98 -35.33
C ASN A 725 4.98 12.38 -34.69
N ILE A 726 4.91 12.48 -33.36
CA ILE A 726 4.97 13.73 -32.59
C ILE A 726 6.34 14.44 -32.67
N THR A 727 7.36 13.78 -33.21
CA THR A 727 8.70 14.35 -33.43
C THR A 727 8.77 15.32 -34.61
N SER A 728 7.70 15.40 -35.41
CA SER A 728 7.63 16.33 -36.55
C SER A 728 7.46 17.79 -36.06
N PRO A 729 8.24 18.76 -36.58
CA PRO A 729 8.09 20.16 -36.21
C PRO A 729 6.64 20.66 -36.36
N GLY A 730 6.12 21.33 -35.33
CA GLY A 730 4.76 21.87 -35.31
C GLY A 730 3.66 20.87 -34.92
N THR A 731 4.02 19.64 -34.50
CA THR A 731 3.05 18.69 -33.94
C THR A 731 2.99 18.75 -32.41
N SER A 732 1.78 18.68 -31.86
CA SER A 732 1.54 18.79 -30.41
C SER A 732 0.29 18.02 -29.99
N ALA A 733 0.29 17.51 -28.76
CA ALA A 733 -0.89 16.97 -28.10
C ALA A 733 -1.07 17.66 -26.74
N SER A 734 -2.14 18.42 -26.58
CA SER A 734 -2.49 19.07 -25.31
C SER A 734 -3.72 18.42 -24.70
N TYR A 735 -3.63 18.06 -23.42
CA TYR A 735 -4.69 17.40 -22.66
C TYR A 735 -5.05 18.21 -21.43
N TYR A 736 -6.35 18.26 -21.11
CA TYR A 736 -6.90 19.10 -20.06
C TYR A 736 -7.89 18.31 -19.22
N PHE A 737 -7.71 18.35 -17.91
CA PHE A 737 -8.49 17.55 -16.97
C PHE A 737 -9.17 18.43 -15.94
N TYR A 738 -10.45 18.14 -15.70
CA TYR A 738 -11.23 18.74 -14.63
C TYR A 738 -12.34 17.78 -14.17
N ARG A 739 -12.91 18.02 -12.99
CA ARG A 739 -13.98 17.20 -12.43
C ARG A 739 -15.11 18.09 -11.94
N THR A 740 -16.35 17.76 -12.30
CA THR A 740 -17.52 18.47 -11.78
C THR A 740 -18.03 17.80 -10.52
N ALA A 741 -18.56 18.57 -9.57
CA ALA A 741 -19.34 17.99 -8.48
C ALA A 741 -20.54 17.22 -9.06
N SER A 742 -20.92 16.10 -8.45
CA SER A 742 -22.17 15.43 -8.78
C SER A 742 -23.34 16.11 -8.09
N ALA A 743 -24.51 16.08 -8.73
CA ALA A 743 -25.77 16.31 -8.05
C ALA A 743 -26.05 15.13 -7.08
N PHE A 744 -26.87 15.37 -6.05
CA PHE A 744 -27.29 14.35 -5.08
C PHE A 744 -27.74 13.07 -5.80
N LEU A 745 -27.13 11.93 -5.45
CA LEU A 745 -27.32 10.57 -6.04
C LEU A 745 -26.75 10.31 -7.45
N SER A 746 -26.03 11.25 -8.07
CA SER A 746 -25.34 11.01 -9.35
C SER A 746 -23.83 10.76 -9.17
N SER A 747 -23.23 10.02 -10.09
CA SER A 747 -21.76 9.87 -10.11
C SER A 747 -21.11 11.14 -10.66
N SER A 748 -20.10 11.66 -9.97
CA SER A 748 -19.31 12.78 -10.46
C SER A 748 -18.54 12.36 -11.72
N ARG A 749 -18.41 13.28 -12.69
CA ARG A 749 -17.77 13.02 -13.97
C ARG A 749 -16.41 13.69 -14.06
N VAL A 750 -15.42 12.92 -14.54
CA VAL A 750 -14.10 13.44 -14.92
C VAL A 750 -14.13 13.73 -16.41
N TYR A 751 -13.66 14.91 -16.78
CA TYR A 751 -13.61 15.35 -18.17
C TYR A 751 -12.16 15.45 -18.62
N GLY A 752 -11.80 14.61 -19.59
CA GLY A 752 -10.54 14.68 -20.32
C GLY A 752 -10.79 15.31 -21.68
N ASN A 753 -10.26 16.51 -21.90
CA ASN A 753 -10.36 17.18 -23.21
C ASN A 753 -9.00 17.24 -23.86
N SER A 754 -8.96 17.22 -25.19
CA SER A 754 -7.71 17.31 -25.92
C SER A 754 -7.77 18.28 -27.10
N THR A 755 -6.64 18.89 -27.40
CA THR A 755 -6.36 19.63 -28.62
C THR A 755 -5.20 18.91 -29.29
N LEU A 756 -5.50 18.18 -30.37
CA LEU A 756 -4.59 17.24 -31.02
C LEU A 756 -4.34 17.64 -32.46
N SER A 757 -3.10 17.55 -32.94
CA SER A 757 -2.82 17.60 -34.37
C SER A 757 -3.08 16.27 -35.09
N ASN A 758 -3.30 15.17 -34.36
CA ASN A 758 -3.58 13.84 -34.92
C ASN A 758 -4.60 13.06 -34.06
N SER A 759 -5.58 12.40 -34.70
CA SER A 759 -6.63 11.63 -34.03
C SER A 759 -6.14 10.31 -33.39
N ALA A 760 -4.96 9.82 -33.74
CA ALA A 760 -4.38 8.63 -33.11
C ALA A 760 -3.96 8.86 -31.65
N TRP A 761 -3.86 10.11 -31.21
CA TRP A 761 -3.41 10.50 -29.86
C TRP A 761 -4.56 10.80 -28.88
N GLN A 762 -5.76 10.32 -29.21
CA GLN A 762 -6.94 10.53 -28.38
C GLN A 762 -6.79 9.85 -27.01
N LEU A 763 -7.34 10.50 -25.99
CA LEU A 763 -7.47 9.92 -24.66
C LEU A 763 -8.32 8.65 -24.74
N GLN A 764 -7.98 7.66 -23.93
CA GLN A 764 -8.66 6.37 -23.88
C GLN A 764 -9.14 6.05 -22.46
N ASN A 765 -10.21 5.26 -22.39
CA ASN A 765 -10.85 4.75 -21.17
C ASN A 765 -11.30 3.29 -21.43
N THR A 766 -10.36 2.35 -21.48
CA THR A 766 -10.58 0.97 -21.94
C THR A 766 -11.28 0.08 -20.94
N SER A 767 -11.29 0.47 -19.66
CA SER A 767 -12.07 -0.24 -18.64
C SER A 767 -13.55 0.16 -18.63
N GLY A 768 -13.98 1.07 -19.52
CA GLY A 768 -15.40 1.39 -19.70
C GLY A 768 -16.05 2.11 -18.51
N PHE A 769 -15.26 2.87 -17.72
CA PHE A 769 -15.81 3.59 -16.59
C PHE A 769 -16.80 4.66 -17.06
N ALA A 770 -18.08 4.50 -16.72
CA ALA A 770 -19.17 5.40 -17.12
C ALA A 770 -19.03 6.84 -16.58
N THR A 771 -18.11 7.04 -15.62
CA THR A 771 -17.83 8.31 -14.93
C THR A 771 -16.77 9.16 -15.65
N ALA A 772 -16.08 8.65 -16.67
CA ALA A 772 -15.18 9.46 -17.50
C ALA A 772 -15.88 9.91 -18.78
N THR A 773 -15.76 11.19 -19.11
CA THR A 773 -16.22 11.75 -20.39
C THR A 773 -15.01 12.30 -21.13
N ILE A 774 -14.69 11.71 -22.28
CA ILE A 774 -13.57 12.12 -23.11
C ILE A 774 -14.12 12.93 -24.29
N GLY A 775 -13.48 14.06 -24.57
CA GLY A 775 -13.89 14.96 -25.66
C GLY A 775 -12.72 15.68 -26.32
N THR A 776 -13.02 16.34 -27.43
CA THR A 776 -12.12 17.34 -28.04
C THR A 776 -12.54 18.73 -27.57
N MET A 777 -11.57 19.62 -27.37
CA MET A 777 -11.87 20.99 -26.96
C MET A 777 -12.63 21.77 -28.02
#